data_AF-A0A7V8LP32-F1
#
_entry.id   AF-A0A7V8LP32-F1
#
_cell.length_a   1.000
_cell.length_b   1.000
_cell.length_c   1.000
_cell.angle_alpha   90.00
_cell.angle_beta   90.00
_cell.angle_gamma   90.00
#
_symmetry.space_group_name_H-M   'P 1'
#
loop_
_entity.id
_entity.type
_entity.pdbx_description
1 polymer ?
#
loop_
_entity_poly.entity_id
_entity_poly.type
_entity_poly.pdbx_seq_one_letter_code
_entity_poly.pdbx_strand_id
1 'polypeptide(L)'
;MVHNGRYSTPTAATLNTLADLNRDGRPNLLFAGLAITPEAAQLGYLLSRLHDPSTNHFLLLKNSPEEAISAAVRIARHSGNINAKNGNSVLIVGAPPALKTYFNPLDEPIDTALVPGIRFEPSVRTAAELLSSEAFSAVLSVLGEGADNMSLRTLNEVARARGLLSGVYDTRPLAATLSDTGFGAAATAADMYIYGEHLVDDQVPFGCLLMTPHAYRVWDNPLDGMSQGSTFSSSTGVLTIAIDTLRRRELLRHQDEAVLRQIGADRKVRNEYFGRYVNPHAVTLLESFGLDFEFRHAAGMTMELSDGRSLCDCTGGMGSNLRGHNPPDNVRDVFTDHDESVDYSTQLADTLHRLSGFPEMFTAVSGTTAVENALALARLARPLRPKIVSFTGNFSGRSLAPISVSRYGPPLPSSIPDAFAPYCPGVVFVDPFSTDAAKQLTHALSDPSVGLVWCELIQGSSCLPIPQHLLKIIEDLKPAGGYLIGVDEILTGAWRAGEEFLYHARNLPSADLVAISKPLSDMTIPMAAALTTRQVVDAARRTDSAAVDQLQTQYRNNLGAHIATHALAKVDTPGAHAERRKAREILAEGLEQLVKKSSLYEGVTGGGAQLRLIPSRKYFPFKSGSFAAEMTESSFENLVLQRCGVILSRGRFLFPIFPQAHDLEETMRRMQRLADVSPITVYRGTAVNVVKLFVHMGLQRLRRSRG
;
A
#
# COMPACT_ATOMS: atom_id res chain seq x y z
N MET A 1 33.12 -0.75 -5.64
CA MET A 1 32.33 -1.82 -6.28
C MET A 1 31.36 -2.37 -5.24
N VAL A 2 30.18 -1.77 -5.14
CA VAL A 2 29.09 -2.19 -4.24
C VAL A 2 27.78 -2.07 -5.04
N HIS A 3 27.63 -2.87 -6.10
CA HIS A 3 26.34 -3.03 -6.79
C HIS A 3 25.84 -4.45 -6.54
N ASN A 4 25.34 -4.69 -5.32
CA ASN A 4 24.59 -5.90 -4.97
C ASN A 4 23.10 -5.60 -4.74
N GLY A 5 22.61 -4.46 -5.25
CA GLY A 5 21.22 -4.03 -5.13
C GLY A 5 20.50 -4.02 -6.48
N ARG A 6 19.17 -4.12 -6.43
CA ARG A 6 18.26 -4.06 -7.59
C ARG A 6 18.25 -2.70 -8.29
N TYR A 7 18.48 -1.62 -7.55
CA TYR A 7 18.31 -0.26 -8.03
C TYR A 7 19.61 0.30 -8.63
N SER A 8 19.48 0.94 -9.78
CA SER A 8 20.53 1.70 -10.44
C SER A 8 20.67 3.08 -9.79
N THR A 9 21.80 3.74 -10.09
CA THR A 9 22.04 5.10 -9.62
C THR A 9 21.04 6.10 -10.22
N PRO A 10 20.28 6.85 -9.42
CA PRO A 10 19.61 8.08 -9.84
C PRO A 10 20.50 8.97 -10.69
N THR A 11 20.04 9.23 -11.90
CA THR A 11 20.60 10.23 -12.80
C THR A 11 20.31 11.64 -12.31
N ALA A 12 21.09 12.62 -12.78
CA ALA A 12 20.81 14.04 -12.54
C ALA A 12 19.39 14.44 -12.98
N ALA A 13 18.86 13.83 -14.05
CA ALA A 13 17.49 14.08 -14.49
C ALA A 13 16.46 13.65 -13.42
N THR A 14 16.62 12.47 -12.84
CA THR A 14 15.73 11.97 -11.76
C THR A 14 15.81 12.83 -10.51
N LEU A 15 17.02 13.20 -10.08
CA LEU A 15 17.23 14.07 -8.93
C LEU A 15 16.63 15.47 -9.16
N ASN A 16 16.82 16.04 -10.35
CA ASN A 16 16.24 17.32 -10.73
C ASN A 16 14.71 17.26 -10.77
N THR A 17 14.10 16.20 -11.32
CA THR A 17 12.64 16.02 -11.29
C THR A 17 12.12 16.05 -9.86
N LEU A 18 12.74 15.33 -8.92
CA LEU A 18 12.34 15.36 -7.50
C LEU A 18 12.54 16.74 -6.86
N ALA A 19 13.65 17.41 -7.16
CA ALA A 19 13.98 18.74 -6.66
C ALA A 19 13.00 19.80 -7.17
N ASP A 20 12.62 19.77 -8.44
CA ASP A 20 11.70 20.70 -9.06
C ASP A 20 10.29 20.51 -8.51
N LEU A 21 9.80 19.25 -8.42
CA LEU A 21 8.51 18.95 -7.80
C LEU A 21 8.44 19.44 -6.34
N ASN A 22 9.51 19.24 -5.57
CA ASN A 22 9.57 19.71 -4.18
C ASN A 22 9.57 21.25 -4.11
N ARG A 23 10.40 21.92 -4.92
CA ARG A 23 10.49 23.38 -4.97
C ARG A 23 9.18 24.05 -5.38
N ASP A 24 8.47 23.45 -6.32
CA ASP A 24 7.16 23.91 -6.79
C ASP A 24 6.04 23.60 -5.78
N GLY A 25 6.37 22.82 -4.73
CA GLY A 25 5.44 22.29 -3.74
C GLY A 25 4.35 21.44 -4.37
N ARG A 26 4.70 20.64 -5.37
CA ARG A 26 3.77 19.68 -5.96
C ARG A 26 3.37 18.66 -4.88
N PRO A 27 2.07 18.49 -4.61
CA PRO A 27 1.66 17.51 -3.62
C PRO A 27 2.03 16.09 -4.06
N ASN A 28 2.49 15.27 -3.12
CA ASN A 28 2.89 13.89 -3.36
C ASN A 28 2.24 12.94 -2.36
N LEU A 29 2.04 11.67 -2.76
CA LEU A 29 1.35 10.64 -1.96
C LEU A 29 0.03 11.14 -1.38
N LEU A 30 -0.77 11.83 -2.19
CA LEU A 30 -2.12 12.28 -1.82
C LEU A 30 -3.03 11.10 -1.44
N PHE A 31 -4.10 11.33 -0.66
CA PHE A 31 -5.17 10.38 -0.34
C PHE A 31 -5.06 8.99 -1.00
N ALA A 32 -4.46 8.02 -0.31
CA ALA A 32 -4.11 6.73 -0.90
C ALA A 32 -5.27 6.07 -1.64
N GLY A 33 -5.06 5.73 -2.92
CA GLY A 33 -6.05 5.05 -3.75
C GLY A 33 -7.32 5.85 -4.06
N LEU A 34 -7.40 7.12 -3.64
CA LEU A 34 -8.58 7.97 -3.71
C LEU A 34 -8.27 9.37 -4.28
N ALA A 35 -7.09 9.59 -4.86
CA ALA A 35 -6.79 10.82 -5.58
C ALA A 35 -6.81 10.59 -7.09
N ILE A 36 -7.46 11.49 -7.83
CA ILE A 36 -7.37 11.54 -9.30
C ILE A 36 -6.21 12.46 -9.67
N THR A 37 -5.04 11.88 -9.89
CA THR A 37 -3.82 12.64 -10.23
C THR A 37 -3.63 12.71 -11.75
N PRO A 38 -3.17 13.84 -12.31
CA PRO A 38 -2.76 13.93 -13.70
C PRO A 38 -1.75 12.85 -14.11
N GLU A 39 -0.77 12.58 -13.26
CA GLU A 39 0.35 11.69 -13.56
C GLU A 39 -0.12 10.23 -13.74
N ALA A 40 -1.03 9.75 -12.88
CA ALA A 40 -1.63 8.42 -13.05
C ALA A 40 -2.49 8.32 -14.34
N ALA A 41 -3.26 9.36 -14.68
CA ALA A 41 -4.07 9.38 -15.90
C ALA A 41 -3.19 9.40 -17.17
N GLN A 42 -2.14 10.22 -17.15
CA GLN A 42 -1.12 10.31 -18.20
C GLN A 42 -0.41 8.97 -18.41
N LEU A 43 0.07 8.35 -17.33
CA LEU A 43 0.77 7.08 -17.43
C LEU A 43 -0.15 5.94 -17.86
N GLY A 44 -1.40 5.91 -17.38
CA GLY A 44 -2.42 4.95 -17.84
C GLY A 44 -2.65 5.04 -19.35
N TYR A 45 -2.79 6.25 -19.88
CA TYR A 45 -2.89 6.50 -21.32
C TYR A 45 -1.66 6.02 -22.08
N LEU A 46 -0.46 6.46 -21.66
CA LEU A 46 0.79 6.13 -22.35
C LEU A 46 1.02 4.63 -22.40
N LEU A 47 0.91 3.94 -21.26
CA LEU A 47 1.16 2.50 -21.21
C LEU A 47 0.10 1.72 -21.99
N SER A 48 -1.19 2.09 -21.91
CA SER A 48 -2.21 1.45 -22.74
C SER A 48 -1.91 1.61 -24.24
N ARG A 49 -1.52 2.82 -24.67
CA ARG A 49 -1.25 3.13 -26.07
C ARG A 49 0.02 2.45 -26.59
N LEU A 50 1.11 2.53 -25.83
CA LEU A 50 2.40 1.94 -26.17
C LEU A 50 2.34 0.42 -26.17
N HIS A 51 1.46 -0.16 -25.35
CA HIS A 51 1.27 -1.59 -25.26
C HIS A 51 0.47 -2.14 -26.44
N ASP A 52 -0.78 -1.70 -26.61
CA ASP A 52 -1.63 -2.05 -27.74
C ASP A 52 -2.67 -0.94 -27.96
N PRO A 53 -2.54 -0.13 -29.02
CA PRO A 53 -3.42 1.00 -29.28
C PRO A 53 -4.86 0.59 -29.64
N SER A 54 -5.11 -0.69 -29.92
CA SER A 54 -6.46 -1.19 -30.23
C SER A 54 -7.29 -1.51 -28.99
N THR A 55 -6.67 -1.58 -27.81
CA THR A 55 -7.31 -2.00 -26.56
C THR A 55 -7.08 -0.97 -25.45
N ASN A 56 -8.16 -0.57 -24.75
CA ASN A 56 -8.03 0.23 -23.54
C ASN A 56 -7.65 -0.66 -22.36
N HIS A 57 -6.43 -0.52 -21.86
CA HIS A 57 -5.94 -1.25 -20.70
C HIS A 57 -6.18 -0.48 -19.40
N PHE A 58 -6.46 -1.21 -18.32
CA PHE A 58 -6.57 -0.68 -16.96
C PHE A 58 -5.23 -0.83 -16.24
N LEU A 59 -4.70 0.28 -15.75
CA LEU A 59 -3.44 0.38 -15.03
C LEU A 59 -3.68 0.30 -13.51
N LEU A 60 -2.99 -0.64 -12.87
CA LEU A 60 -2.84 -0.71 -11.42
C LEU A 60 -1.39 -0.46 -11.01
N LEU A 61 -1.16 0.57 -10.19
CA LEU A 61 0.16 1.01 -9.75
C LEU A 61 0.58 0.39 -8.40
N LYS A 62 1.85 -0.01 -8.27
CA LYS A 62 2.47 -0.69 -7.12
C LYS A 62 3.92 -0.21 -6.90
N ASN A 63 4.50 -0.48 -5.72
CA ASN A 63 5.88 -0.04 -5.43
C ASN A 63 6.95 -0.99 -5.99
N SER A 64 6.57 -2.21 -6.41
CA SER A 64 7.46 -3.21 -6.99
C SER A 64 6.70 -4.16 -7.93
N PRO A 65 7.38 -4.89 -8.81
CA PRO A 65 6.74 -5.91 -9.61
C PRO A 65 6.32 -7.12 -8.79
N GLU A 66 6.91 -7.44 -7.63
CA GLU A 66 6.40 -8.52 -6.77
C GLU A 66 5.01 -8.18 -6.22
N GLU A 67 4.78 -6.91 -5.84
CA GLU A 67 3.45 -6.43 -5.47
C GLU A 67 2.48 -6.48 -6.67
N ALA A 68 2.95 -6.20 -7.89
CA ALA A 68 2.14 -6.28 -9.11
C ALA A 68 1.81 -7.73 -9.52
N ILE A 69 2.75 -8.67 -9.40
CA ILE A 69 2.53 -10.11 -9.57
C ILE A 69 1.53 -10.60 -8.52
N SER A 70 1.68 -10.17 -7.28
CA SER A 70 0.72 -10.49 -6.22
C SER A 70 -0.68 -9.99 -6.56
N ALA A 71 -0.82 -8.81 -7.15
CA ALA A 71 -2.12 -8.30 -7.63
C ALA A 71 -2.66 -9.13 -8.81
N ALA A 72 -1.82 -9.55 -9.75
CA ALA A 72 -2.20 -10.40 -10.88
C ALA A 72 -2.72 -11.78 -10.43
N VAL A 73 -2.06 -12.39 -9.44
CA VAL A 73 -2.54 -13.62 -8.83
C VAL A 73 -3.87 -13.40 -8.09
N ARG A 74 -4.05 -12.26 -7.41
CA ARG A 74 -5.32 -11.93 -6.73
C ARG A 74 -6.48 -11.81 -7.71
N ILE A 75 -6.31 -11.13 -8.86
CA ILE A 75 -7.38 -11.04 -9.85
C ILE A 75 -7.65 -12.40 -10.52
N ALA A 76 -6.61 -13.20 -10.75
CA ALA A 76 -6.75 -14.58 -11.22
C ALA A 76 -7.59 -15.42 -10.28
N ARG A 77 -7.27 -15.41 -8.98
CA ARG A 77 -8.04 -16.12 -7.95
C ARG A 77 -9.46 -15.59 -7.83
N HIS A 78 -9.66 -14.28 -7.90
CA HIS A 78 -11.00 -13.72 -7.86
C HIS A 78 -11.85 -14.23 -9.04
N SER A 79 -11.29 -14.21 -10.25
CA SER A 79 -11.94 -14.76 -11.45
C SER A 79 -12.19 -16.28 -11.33
N GLY A 80 -11.22 -17.04 -10.81
CA GLY A 80 -11.34 -18.48 -10.58
C GLY A 80 -12.40 -18.83 -9.53
N ASN A 81 -12.42 -18.13 -8.39
CA ASN A 81 -13.36 -18.37 -7.30
C ASN A 81 -14.81 -17.96 -7.67
N ILE A 82 -14.99 -17.04 -8.63
CA ILE A 82 -16.30 -16.79 -9.26
C ILE A 82 -16.73 -17.97 -10.12
N ASN A 83 -15.78 -18.54 -10.88
CA ASN A 83 -16.04 -19.62 -11.82
C ASN A 83 -15.56 -20.96 -11.27
N ALA A 84 -16.39 -21.61 -10.44
CA ALA A 84 -16.10 -22.88 -9.75
C ALA A 84 -15.68 -24.07 -10.63
N LYS A 85 -15.70 -23.93 -11.98
CA LYS A 85 -15.13 -24.92 -12.91
C LYS A 85 -13.60 -24.86 -12.98
N ASN A 86 -13.01 -23.73 -12.61
CA ASN A 86 -11.57 -23.49 -12.63
C ASN A 86 -11.02 -23.66 -11.21
N GLY A 87 -9.81 -24.19 -11.08
CA GLY A 87 -9.11 -24.23 -9.79
C GLY A 87 -8.75 -22.83 -9.30
N ASN A 88 -8.25 -22.70 -8.09
CA ASN A 88 -7.77 -21.43 -7.52
C ASN A 88 -6.22 -21.34 -7.46
N SER A 89 -5.55 -22.34 -8.03
CA SER A 89 -4.10 -22.34 -8.20
C SER A 89 -3.68 -21.51 -9.41
N VAL A 90 -2.48 -20.94 -9.36
CA VAL A 90 -1.85 -20.22 -10.48
C VAL A 90 -0.56 -20.92 -10.87
N LEU A 91 -0.39 -21.17 -12.16
CA LEU A 91 0.84 -21.70 -12.73
C LEU A 91 1.77 -20.53 -13.10
N ILE A 92 2.98 -20.49 -12.56
CA ILE A 92 4.00 -19.49 -12.90
C ILE A 92 5.13 -20.16 -13.70
N VAL A 93 5.33 -19.70 -14.93
CA VAL A 93 6.27 -20.28 -15.89
C VAL A 93 7.54 -19.45 -15.98
N GLY A 94 8.70 -20.11 -15.92
CA GLY A 94 10.01 -19.44 -16.07
C GLY A 94 10.40 -18.53 -14.91
N ALA A 95 9.83 -18.73 -13.71
CA ALA A 95 10.11 -17.88 -12.55
C ALA A 95 11.60 -17.93 -12.12
N PRO A 96 12.24 -16.77 -11.89
CA PRO A 96 13.57 -16.74 -11.29
C PRO A 96 13.52 -17.25 -9.84
N PRO A 97 14.63 -17.75 -9.28
CA PRO A 97 14.69 -18.22 -7.89
C PRO A 97 14.13 -17.21 -6.89
N ALA A 98 14.42 -15.92 -7.09
CA ALA A 98 13.97 -14.87 -6.19
C ALA A 98 12.44 -14.78 -6.05
N LEU A 99 11.72 -15.00 -7.15
CA LEU A 99 10.27 -14.99 -7.15
C LEU A 99 9.69 -16.25 -6.49
N LYS A 100 10.41 -17.38 -6.53
CA LYS A 100 10.03 -18.59 -5.78
C LYS A 100 10.14 -18.34 -4.28
N THR A 101 11.27 -17.81 -3.82
CA THR A 101 11.49 -17.45 -2.41
C THR A 101 10.43 -16.49 -1.88
N TYR A 102 10.01 -15.51 -2.70
CA TYR A 102 8.95 -14.55 -2.35
C TYR A 102 7.60 -15.23 -2.00
N PHE A 103 7.22 -16.28 -2.73
CA PHE A 103 5.96 -17.00 -2.49
C PHE A 103 6.11 -18.18 -1.52
N ASN A 104 7.25 -18.85 -1.56
CA ASN A 104 7.49 -20.12 -0.87
C ASN A 104 8.94 -20.19 -0.37
N PRO A 105 9.29 -19.50 0.73
CA PRO A 105 10.67 -19.40 1.21
C PRO A 105 11.26 -20.72 1.72
N LEU A 106 10.43 -21.74 1.97
CA LEU A 106 10.86 -23.06 2.45
C LEU A 106 10.75 -24.17 1.40
N ASP A 107 10.37 -23.84 0.17
CA ASP A 107 10.02 -24.83 -0.86
C ASP A 107 9.01 -25.88 -0.34
N GLU A 108 8.04 -25.43 0.47
CA GLU A 108 6.98 -26.26 1.03
C GLU A 108 6.05 -26.80 -0.06
N PRO A 109 5.33 -27.91 0.19
CA PRO A 109 4.23 -28.33 -0.67
C PRO A 109 3.22 -27.19 -0.91
N ILE A 110 2.63 -27.17 -2.11
CA ILE A 110 1.78 -26.08 -2.62
C ILE A 110 0.62 -25.69 -1.69
N ASP A 111 0.08 -26.62 -0.91
CA ASP A 111 -1.06 -26.36 -0.02
C ASP A 111 -0.63 -25.88 1.38
N THR A 112 0.64 -26.05 1.73
CA THR A 112 1.21 -25.70 3.04
C THR A 112 2.11 -24.46 3.04
N ALA A 113 2.50 -24.01 1.84
CA ALA A 113 3.37 -22.85 1.65
C ALA A 113 2.80 -21.55 2.25
N LEU A 114 3.69 -20.59 2.52
CA LEU A 114 3.33 -19.24 2.98
C LEU A 114 2.31 -18.57 2.05
N VAL A 115 2.50 -18.69 0.74
CA VAL A 115 1.49 -18.37 -0.27
C VAL A 115 1.10 -19.66 -1.00
N PRO A 116 0.00 -20.32 -0.58
CA PRO A 116 -0.39 -21.61 -1.15
C PRO A 116 -0.96 -21.45 -2.55
N GLY A 117 -1.10 -22.53 -3.31
CA GLY A 117 -1.73 -22.50 -4.64
C GLY A 117 -0.90 -21.85 -5.74
N ILE A 118 0.42 -21.74 -5.57
CA ILE A 118 1.35 -21.29 -6.61
C ILE A 118 2.19 -22.48 -7.07
N ARG A 119 2.09 -22.84 -8.35
CA ARG A 119 2.90 -23.90 -8.95
C ARG A 119 3.93 -23.28 -9.87
N PHE A 120 5.21 -23.61 -9.70
CA PHE A 120 6.28 -23.15 -10.59
C PHE A 120 6.62 -24.20 -11.62
N GLU A 121 6.80 -23.80 -12.88
CA GLU A 121 7.17 -24.68 -13.97
C GLU A 121 8.22 -23.99 -14.88
N PRO A 122 9.44 -24.53 -15.04
CA PRO A 122 10.43 -23.92 -15.93
C PRO A 122 10.07 -24.00 -17.43
N SER A 123 9.32 -25.02 -17.86
CA SER A 123 9.07 -25.33 -19.27
C SER A 123 7.70 -24.85 -19.76
N VAL A 124 7.68 -24.01 -20.81
CA VAL A 124 6.44 -23.57 -21.48
C VAL A 124 5.65 -24.76 -22.03
N ARG A 125 6.35 -25.76 -22.60
CA ARG A 125 5.72 -26.97 -23.13
C ARG A 125 5.01 -27.77 -22.02
N THR A 126 5.72 -28.02 -20.93
CA THR A 126 5.18 -28.76 -19.79
C THR A 126 4.04 -27.99 -19.15
N ALA A 127 4.15 -26.67 -19.07
CA ALA A 127 3.06 -25.81 -18.60
C ALA A 127 1.79 -25.97 -19.45
N ALA A 128 1.89 -26.05 -20.78
CA ALA A 128 0.73 -26.27 -21.65
C ALA A 128 0.07 -27.65 -21.43
N GLU A 129 0.87 -28.69 -21.18
CA GLU A 129 0.38 -30.05 -20.85
C GLU A 129 -0.35 -30.06 -19.49
N LEU A 130 0.20 -29.38 -18.48
CA LEU A 130 -0.43 -29.22 -17.16
C LEU A 130 -1.72 -28.40 -17.24
N LEU A 131 -1.69 -27.28 -17.98
CA LEU A 131 -2.88 -26.50 -18.28
C LEU A 131 -3.92 -27.28 -19.08
N SER A 132 -3.61 -28.43 -19.67
CA SER A 132 -4.63 -29.24 -20.37
C SER A 132 -5.22 -30.33 -19.47
N SER A 133 -4.50 -30.75 -18.43
CA SER A 133 -4.82 -31.92 -17.61
C SER A 133 -5.31 -31.59 -16.20
N GLU A 134 -4.94 -30.43 -15.65
CA GLU A 134 -5.23 -30.05 -14.26
C GLU A 134 -6.06 -28.75 -14.16
N ALA A 135 -6.53 -28.42 -12.95
CA ALA A 135 -7.34 -27.24 -12.70
C ALA A 135 -6.49 -26.05 -12.21
N PHE A 136 -6.53 -24.95 -12.96
CA PHE A 136 -5.88 -23.68 -12.61
C PHE A 136 -6.87 -22.53 -12.79
N SER A 137 -6.62 -21.39 -12.14
CA SER A 137 -7.32 -20.12 -12.39
C SER A 137 -6.64 -19.29 -13.48
N ALA A 138 -5.32 -19.42 -13.59
CA ALA A 138 -4.50 -18.63 -14.50
C ALA A 138 -3.12 -19.25 -14.74
N VAL A 139 -2.46 -18.75 -15.78
CA VAL A 139 -1.03 -18.92 -16.03
C VAL A 139 -0.35 -17.55 -16.10
N LEU A 140 0.80 -17.42 -15.45
CA LEU A 140 1.67 -16.24 -15.51
C LEU A 140 3.04 -16.66 -16.04
N SER A 141 3.54 -16.01 -17.07
CA SER A 141 4.85 -16.34 -17.66
C SER A 141 5.83 -15.20 -17.45
N VAL A 142 7.07 -15.52 -17.08
CA VAL A 142 8.16 -14.54 -17.06
C VAL A 142 8.79 -14.45 -18.45
N LEU A 143 8.78 -13.25 -19.02
CA LEU A 143 9.37 -12.95 -20.32
C LEU A 143 10.69 -12.21 -20.08
N GLY A 144 11.80 -12.92 -20.28
CA GLY A 144 13.17 -12.38 -20.21
C GLY A 144 13.83 -12.23 -21.58
N GLU A 145 15.09 -11.82 -21.59
CA GLU A 145 15.87 -11.77 -22.82
C GLU A 145 16.03 -13.17 -23.45
N GLY A 146 15.83 -13.26 -24.77
CA GLY A 146 15.90 -14.52 -25.52
C GLY A 146 14.68 -15.44 -25.38
N ALA A 147 13.63 -15.02 -24.67
CA ALA A 147 12.39 -15.80 -24.55
C ALA A 147 11.59 -15.84 -25.86
N ASP A 148 10.96 -16.98 -26.14
CA ASP A 148 10.16 -17.21 -27.35
C ASP A 148 8.72 -16.72 -27.18
N ASN A 149 8.44 -15.55 -27.76
CA ASN A 149 7.10 -14.96 -27.80
C ASN A 149 6.05 -15.89 -28.43
N MET A 150 6.42 -16.73 -29.40
CA MET A 150 5.48 -17.62 -30.07
C MET A 150 5.04 -18.75 -29.14
N SER A 151 5.97 -19.40 -28.45
CA SER A 151 5.64 -20.42 -27.44
C SER A 151 4.74 -19.85 -26.33
N LEU A 152 5.01 -18.62 -25.86
CA LEU A 152 4.16 -17.96 -24.87
C LEU A 152 2.78 -17.61 -25.41
N ARG A 153 2.68 -17.14 -26.67
CA ARG A 153 1.38 -16.93 -27.33
C ARG A 153 0.57 -18.22 -27.36
N THR A 154 1.18 -19.33 -27.78
CA THR A 154 0.50 -20.63 -27.80
C THR A 154 0.02 -21.04 -26.40
N LEU A 155 0.83 -20.85 -25.35
CA LEU A 155 0.42 -21.11 -23.97
C LEU A 155 -0.77 -20.24 -23.54
N ASN A 156 -0.78 -18.96 -23.90
CA ASN A 156 -1.87 -18.05 -23.60
C ASN A 156 -3.15 -18.40 -24.38
N GLU A 157 -3.03 -18.90 -25.61
CA GLU A 157 -4.16 -19.42 -26.39
C GLU A 157 -4.76 -20.67 -25.74
N VAL A 158 -3.95 -21.59 -25.22
CA VAL A 158 -4.40 -22.75 -24.43
C VAL A 158 -5.14 -22.29 -23.17
N ALA A 159 -4.60 -21.32 -22.43
CA ALA A 159 -5.26 -20.75 -21.27
C ALA A 159 -6.63 -20.14 -21.61
N ARG A 160 -6.68 -19.33 -22.69
CA ARG A 160 -7.92 -18.70 -23.19
C ARG A 160 -8.96 -19.74 -23.60
N ALA A 161 -8.57 -20.81 -24.29
CA ALA A 161 -9.49 -21.88 -24.69
C ALA A 161 -10.17 -22.58 -23.49
N ARG A 162 -9.52 -22.56 -22.32
CA ARG A 162 -10.08 -23.07 -21.06
C ARG A 162 -10.78 -22.00 -20.21
N GLY A 163 -10.85 -20.76 -20.69
CA GLY A 163 -11.43 -19.64 -19.95
C GLY A 163 -10.60 -19.22 -18.72
N LEU A 164 -9.29 -19.48 -18.75
CA LEU A 164 -8.34 -19.03 -17.72
C LEU A 164 -7.80 -17.65 -18.07
N LEU A 165 -7.38 -16.89 -17.06
CA LEU A 165 -6.62 -15.67 -17.31
C LEU A 165 -5.16 -16.03 -17.63
N SER A 166 -4.57 -15.26 -18.53
CA SER A 166 -3.15 -15.35 -18.87
C SER A 166 -2.44 -14.04 -18.50
N GLY A 167 -1.20 -14.13 -18.06
CA GLY A 167 -0.40 -12.94 -17.75
C GLY A 167 1.07 -13.09 -18.10
N VAL A 168 1.72 -11.96 -18.36
CA VAL A 168 3.15 -11.89 -18.67
C VAL A 168 3.83 -10.89 -17.73
N TYR A 169 4.87 -11.33 -17.04
CA TYR A 169 5.80 -10.46 -16.35
C TYR A 169 6.98 -10.17 -17.28
N ASP A 170 7.04 -8.97 -17.84
CA ASP A 170 8.10 -8.56 -18.74
C ASP A 170 9.28 -8.00 -17.93
N THR A 171 10.44 -8.63 -18.11
CA THR A 171 11.70 -8.28 -17.44
C THR A 171 12.74 -7.76 -18.42
N ARG A 172 12.40 -7.65 -19.70
CA ARG A 172 13.31 -7.20 -20.75
C ARG A 172 13.59 -5.69 -20.60
N PRO A 173 14.67 -5.18 -21.19
CA PRO A 173 14.90 -3.75 -21.26
C PRO A 173 13.73 -3.00 -21.89
N LEU A 174 13.50 -1.76 -21.45
CA LEU A 174 12.34 -0.95 -21.85
C LEU A 174 12.17 -0.83 -23.38
N ALA A 175 13.25 -0.67 -24.14
CA ALA A 175 13.22 -0.58 -25.60
C ALA A 175 12.71 -1.85 -26.31
N ALA A 176 12.87 -3.02 -25.68
CA ALA A 176 12.32 -4.29 -26.16
C ALA A 176 10.90 -4.57 -25.63
N THR A 177 10.51 -3.87 -24.56
CA THR A 177 9.25 -4.05 -23.84
C THR A 177 8.10 -3.30 -24.52
N LEU A 178 8.32 -2.01 -24.82
CA LEU A 178 7.34 -1.11 -25.43
C LEU A 178 7.85 -0.66 -26.81
N SER A 179 7.18 -1.08 -27.89
CA SER A 179 7.53 -0.63 -29.25
C SER A 179 6.28 -0.37 -30.10
N ASP A 180 6.30 0.72 -30.88
CA ASP A 180 5.25 1.07 -31.84
C ASP A 180 5.21 0.11 -33.06
N THR A 181 6.19 -0.79 -33.18
CA THR A 181 6.33 -1.73 -34.32
C THR A 181 5.54 -3.03 -34.17
N GLY A 182 4.78 -3.20 -33.08
CA GLY A 182 4.00 -4.42 -32.83
C GLY A 182 4.81 -5.65 -32.42
N PHE A 183 6.13 -5.49 -32.22
CA PHE A 183 7.05 -6.53 -31.73
C PHE A 183 7.23 -6.53 -30.19
N GLY A 184 6.53 -5.65 -29.47
CA GLY A 184 6.50 -5.59 -28.00
C GLY A 184 5.67 -6.69 -27.33
N ALA A 185 5.44 -6.59 -26.02
CA ALA A 185 4.74 -7.60 -25.20
C ALA A 185 3.34 -8.01 -25.71
N ALA A 186 2.65 -7.16 -26.49
CA ALA A 186 1.38 -7.48 -27.16
C ALA A 186 1.46 -8.68 -28.11
N ALA A 187 2.66 -9.06 -28.56
CA ALA A 187 2.91 -10.27 -29.33
C ALA A 187 2.48 -11.56 -28.60
N THR A 188 2.39 -11.55 -27.26
CA THR A 188 1.97 -12.72 -26.47
C THR A 188 0.45 -12.85 -26.33
N ALA A 189 -0.31 -11.79 -26.61
CA ALA A 189 -1.76 -11.73 -26.47
C ALA A 189 -2.27 -12.21 -25.09
N ALA A 190 -1.60 -11.83 -23.99
CA ALA A 190 -2.04 -12.13 -22.62
C ALA A 190 -3.16 -11.19 -22.15
N ASP A 191 -3.87 -11.58 -21.08
CA ASP A 191 -4.91 -10.74 -20.46
C ASP A 191 -4.33 -9.68 -19.51
N MET A 192 -3.13 -9.92 -19.00
CA MET A 192 -2.44 -9.13 -17.98
C MET A 192 -0.96 -8.96 -18.31
N TYR A 193 -0.41 -7.78 -18.03
CA TYR A 193 1.00 -7.47 -18.25
C TYR A 193 1.56 -6.79 -17.01
N ILE A 194 2.68 -7.30 -16.51
CA ILE A 194 3.34 -6.80 -15.33
C ILE A 194 4.65 -6.17 -15.75
N TYR A 195 4.86 -4.94 -15.30
CA TYR A 195 6.10 -4.20 -15.49
C TYR A 195 6.67 -3.77 -14.13
N GLY A 196 7.97 -3.55 -14.10
CA GLY A 196 8.72 -3.21 -12.91
C GLY A 196 9.56 -1.96 -13.12
N GLU A 197 10.66 -1.92 -12.41
CA GLU A 197 11.54 -0.77 -12.28
C GLU A 197 12.22 -0.34 -13.59
N HIS A 198 12.28 -1.22 -14.60
CA HIS A 198 12.77 -0.86 -15.93
C HIS A 198 11.97 0.30 -16.58
N LEU A 199 10.73 0.56 -16.16
CA LEU A 199 9.95 1.74 -16.58
C LEU A 199 10.43 3.06 -15.97
N VAL A 200 11.28 2.99 -14.96
CA VAL A 200 11.95 4.13 -14.30
C VAL A 200 13.47 3.97 -14.36
N ASP A 201 13.98 3.26 -15.37
CA ASP A 201 15.41 2.95 -15.57
C ASP A 201 16.09 2.32 -14.33
N ASP A 202 15.31 1.59 -13.53
CA ASP A 202 15.73 0.95 -12.28
C ASP A 202 16.17 1.92 -11.17
N GLN A 203 15.85 3.21 -11.26
CA GLN A 203 16.38 4.24 -10.34
C GLN A 203 15.57 4.40 -9.04
N VAL A 204 14.28 4.02 -9.05
CA VAL A 204 13.37 4.15 -7.90
C VAL A 204 12.41 2.96 -7.82
N PRO A 205 11.83 2.64 -6.65
CA PRO A 205 10.80 1.60 -6.53
C PRO A 205 9.59 1.87 -7.43
N PHE A 206 9.27 0.90 -8.30
CA PHE A 206 8.14 0.98 -9.22
C PHE A 206 7.67 -0.41 -9.65
N GLY A 207 6.35 -0.59 -9.72
CA GLY A 207 5.74 -1.70 -10.44
C GLY A 207 4.34 -1.36 -10.92
N CYS A 208 3.88 -2.04 -11.94
CA CYS A 208 2.50 -1.90 -12.38
C CYS A 208 1.94 -3.17 -13.02
N LEU A 209 0.62 -3.25 -13.05
CA LEU A 209 -0.16 -4.29 -13.69
C LEU A 209 -1.11 -3.62 -14.69
N LEU A 210 -0.91 -3.88 -15.98
CA LEU A 210 -1.85 -3.54 -17.05
C LEU A 210 -2.79 -4.72 -17.27
N MET A 211 -4.08 -4.43 -17.40
CA MET A 211 -5.12 -5.45 -17.58
C MET A 211 -5.99 -5.09 -18.77
N THR A 212 -6.31 -6.08 -19.59
CA THR A 212 -7.40 -5.93 -20.58
C THR A 212 -8.74 -5.73 -19.86
N PRO A 213 -9.78 -5.20 -20.54
CA PRO A 213 -11.13 -5.15 -19.98
C PRO A 213 -11.66 -6.53 -19.57
N HIS A 214 -11.24 -7.58 -20.27
CA HIS A 214 -11.58 -8.96 -19.92
C HIS A 214 -11.00 -9.37 -18.56
N ALA A 215 -9.72 -9.13 -18.30
CA ALA A 215 -9.11 -9.40 -17.00
C ALA A 215 -9.74 -8.53 -15.89
N TYR A 216 -9.93 -7.23 -16.14
CA TYR A 216 -10.44 -6.28 -15.16
C TYR A 216 -11.91 -6.50 -14.78
N ARG A 217 -12.69 -7.25 -15.57
CA ARG A 217 -14.16 -7.39 -15.42
C ARG A 217 -14.65 -7.72 -14.00
N VAL A 218 -13.89 -8.50 -13.23
CA VAL A 218 -14.27 -8.91 -11.86
C VAL A 218 -14.06 -7.79 -10.85
N TRP A 219 -13.25 -6.79 -11.19
CA TRP A 219 -13.05 -5.56 -10.44
C TRP A 219 -13.76 -4.35 -11.04
N ASP A 220 -14.36 -4.49 -12.23
CA ASP A 220 -15.29 -3.51 -12.77
C ASP A 220 -16.63 -3.59 -12.03
N ASN A 221 -16.63 -3.22 -10.74
CA ASN A 221 -17.83 -2.87 -10.00
C ASN A 221 -17.45 -1.95 -8.82
N PRO A 222 -18.42 -1.19 -8.25
CA PRO A 222 -18.14 -0.21 -7.21
C PRO A 222 -17.52 -0.78 -5.91
N LEU A 223 -17.73 -2.06 -5.60
CA LEU A 223 -17.19 -2.69 -4.38
C LEU A 223 -15.74 -3.16 -4.61
N ASP A 224 -15.53 -3.96 -5.65
CA ASP A 224 -14.23 -4.57 -5.91
C ASP A 224 -13.22 -3.60 -6.53
N GLY A 225 -13.68 -2.66 -7.36
CA GLY A 225 -12.81 -1.69 -8.05
C GLY A 225 -12.07 -0.75 -7.10
N MET A 226 -12.61 -0.56 -5.89
CA MET A 226 -11.97 0.23 -4.84
C MET A 226 -11.08 -0.62 -3.92
N SER A 227 -11.20 -1.94 -3.97
CA SER A 227 -10.52 -2.89 -3.07
C SER A 227 -9.03 -3.08 -3.40
N GLN A 228 -8.56 -2.52 -4.52
CA GLN A 228 -7.19 -2.70 -5.03
C GLN A 228 -6.31 -1.45 -4.89
N GLY A 229 -6.85 -0.39 -4.28
CA GLY A 229 -6.12 0.86 -4.07
C GLY A 229 -4.76 0.65 -3.39
N SER A 230 -3.79 1.44 -3.83
CA SER A 230 -2.44 1.52 -3.25
C SER A 230 -2.18 2.97 -2.81
N THR A 231 -1.38 3.16 -1.76
CA THR A 231 -0.83 4.50 -1.42
C THR A 231 0.05 5.04 -2.54
N PHE A 232 0.60 4.16 -3.38
CA PHE A 232 1.50 4.51 -4.46
C PHE A 232 0.81 5.15 -5.68
N SER A 233 -0.51 4.94 -5.86
CA SER A 233 -1.21 5.43 -7.06
C SER A 233 -1.24 6.96 -7.18
N SER A 234 -0.90 7.66 -6.10
CA SER A 234 -0.81 9.12 -6.00
C SER A 234 0.63 9.60 -5.78
N SER A 235 1.63 8.76 -6.07
CA SER A 235 3.05 9.07 -5.96
C SER A 235 3.54 9.93 -7.13
N THR A 236 3.10 11.19 -7.19
CA THR A 236 3.46 12.17 -8.21
C THR A 236 4.94 12.13 -8.58
N GLY A 237 5.87 12.11 -7.60
CA GLY A 237 7.31 12.05 -7.89
C GLY A 237 7.72 10.87 -8.77
N VAL A 238 7.34 9.66 -8.37
CA VAL A 238 7.70 8.43 -9.09
C VAL A 238 6.96 8.31 -10.42
N LEU A 239 5.70 8.74 -10.49
CA LEU A 239 4.92 8.68 -11.74
C LEU A 239 5.45 9.69 -12.77
N THR A 240 5.90 10.88 -12.35
CA THR A 240 6.58 11.83 -13.23
C THR A 240 7.90 11.25 -13.74
N ILE A 241 8.70 10.59 -12.89
CA ILE A 241 9.93 9.91 -13.33
C ILE A 241 9.63 8.87 -14.42
N ALA A 242 8.57 8.06 -14.27
CA ALA A 242 8.18 7.08 -15.29
C ALA A 242 7.80 7.74 -16.62
N ILE A 243 7.01 8.82 -16.59
CA ILE A 243 6.63 9.58 -17.79
C ILE A 243 7.87 10.19 -18.46
N ASP A 244 8.77 10.78 -17.67
CA ASP A 244 10.00 11.39 -18.19
C ASP A 244 10.97 10.34 -18.75
N THR A 245 11.01 9.14 -18.18
CA THR A 245 11.77 8.01 -18.75
C THR A 245 11.23 7.64 -20.12
N LEU A 246 9.91 7.46 -20.27
CA LEU A 246 9.30 7.19 -21.58
C LEU A 246 9.61 8.30 -22.60
N ARG A 247 9.59 9.56 -22.16
CA ARG A 247 9.94 10.73 -22.98
C ARG A 247 11.41 10.69 -23.43
N ARG A 248 12.35 10.45 -22.50
CA ARG A 248 13.80 10.37 -22.80
C ARG A 248 14.16 9.20 -23.69
N ARG A 249 13.39 8.11 -23.63
CA ARG A 249 13.54 6.93 -24.50
C ARG A 249 12.88 7.12 -25.87
N GLU A 250 12.41 8.32 -26.19
CA GLU A 250 11.79 8.68 -27.47
C GLU A 250 10.56 7.84 -27.83
N LEU A 251 9.84 7.36 -26.80
CA LEU A 251 8.63 6.55 -26.98
C LEU A 251 7.37 7.41 -27.14
N LEU A 252 7.45 8.72 -26.88
CA LEU A 252 6.33 9.65 -26.98
C LEU A 252 6.31 10.33 -28.35
N ARG A 253 5.14 10.30 -29.00
CA ARG A 253 4.87 11.02 -30.25
C ARG A 253 4.42 12.44 -29.92
N HIS A 254 4.52 13.35 -30.90
CA HIS A 254 4.03 14.72 -30.74
C HIS A 254 2.55 14.80 -30.31
N GLN A 255 1.71 13.89 -30.80
CA GLN A 255 0.30 13.79 -30.39
C GLN A 255 0.15 13.39 -28.92
N ASP A 256 1.00 12.49 -28.43
CA ASP A 256 0.95 12.05 -27.05
C ASP A 256 1.23 13.23 -26.12
N GLU A 257 2.26 14.04 -26.41
CA GLU A 257 2.56 15.26 -25.65
C GLU A 257 1.39 16.26 -25.61
N ALA A 258 0.63 16.37 -26.70
CA ALA A 258 -0.57 17.21 -26.72
C ALA A 258 -1.66 16.66 -25.78
N VAL A 259 -1.86 15.34 -25.76
CA VAL A 259 -2.79 14.67 -24.84
C VAL A 259 -2.35 14.84 -23.38
N LEU A 260 -1.05 14.65 -23.08
CA LEU A 260 -0.53 14.83 -21.72
C LEU A 260 -0.76 16.25 -21.20
N ARG A 261 -0.54 17.28 -22.05
CA ARG A 261 -0.84 18.67 -21.70
C ARG A 261 -2.32 18.90 -21.42
N GLN A 262 -3.23 18.30 -22.20
CA GLN A 262 -4.67 18.40 -21.96
C GLN A 262 -5.08 17.74 -20.64
N ILE A 263 -4.56 16.54 -20.36
CA ILE A 263 -4.78 15.84 -19.07
C ILE A 263 -4.30 16.69 -17.89
N GLY A 264 -3.16 17.37 -18.03
CA GLY A 264 -2.61 18.23 -16.97
C GLY A 264 -3.38 19.53 -16.76
N ALA A 265 -3.99 20.08 -17.82
CA ALA A 265 -4.60 21.41 -17.80
C ALA A 265 -6.12 21.40 -17.55
N ASP A 266 -6.82 20.32 -17.91
CA ASP A 266 -8.28 20.23 -17.82
C ASP A 266 -8.71 19.06 -16.94
N ARG A 267 -9.34 19.38 -15.80
CA ARG A 267 -9.88 18.42 -14.84
C ARG A 267 -10.84 17.41 -15.45
N LYS A 268 -11.72 17.83 -16.36
CA LYS A 268 -12.70 16.93 -16.99
C LYS A 268 -11.98 15.93 -17.90
N VAL A 269 -11.00 16.41 -18.66
CA VAL A 269 -10.16 15.54 -19.50
C VAL A 269 -9.36 14.58 -18.62
N ARG A 270 -8.74 15.07 -17.54
CA ARG A 270 -8.05 14.22 -16.56
C ARG A 270 -8.93 13.08 -16.06
N ASN A 271 -10.14 13.40 -15.63
CA ASN A 271 -11.06 12.43 -15.05
C ASN A 271 -11.55 11.42 -16.10
N GLU A 272 -11.76 11.85 -17.35
CA GLU A 272 -12.07 10.94 -18.46
C GLU A 272 -10.96 9.92 -18.68
N TYR A 273 -9.70 10.38 -18.79
CA TYR A 273 -8.55 9.52 -19.01
C TYR A 273 -8.26 8.62 -17.80
N PHE A 274 -8.36 9.14 -16.57
CA PHE A 274 -8.22 8.34 -15.36
C PHE A 274 -9.29 7.25 -15.28
N GLY A 275 -10.54 7.59 -15.58
CA GLY A 275 -11.63 6.62 -15.56
C GLY A 275 -11.48 5.54 -16.65
N ARG A 276 -10.97 5.93 -17.81
CA ARG A 276 -10.76 5.04 -18.95
C ARG A 276 -9.57 4.09 -18.77
N TYR A 277 -8.48 4.55 -18.13
CA TYR A 277 -7.21 3.81 -18.10
C TYR A 277 -6.73 3.42 -16.71
N VAL A 278 -7.36 3.88 -15.64
CA VAL A 278 -6.92 3.60 -14.26
C VAL A 278 -8.05 3.01 -13.43
N ASN A 279 -9.07 3.80 -13.11
CA ASN A 279 -10.17 3.33 -12.28
C ASN A 279 -11.47 4.15 -12.50
N PRO A 280 -12.46 3.61 -13.22
CA PRO A 280 -13.72 4.32 -13.50
C PRO A 280 -14.58 4.54 -12.24
N HIS A 281 -14.46 3.66 -11.25
CA HIS A 281 -15.23 3.75 -10.01
C HIS A 281 -14.68 4.82 -9.07
N ALA A 282 -13.35 4.96 -9.00
CA ALA A 282 -12.72 6.02 -8.22
C ALA A 282 -13.13 7.41 -8.71
N VAL A 283 -13.11 7.65 -10.03
CA VAL A 283 -13.54 8.95 -10.61
C VAL A 283 -14.94 9.31 -10.14
N THR A 284 -15.87 8.37 -10.35
CA THR A 284 -17.27 8.68 -10.07
C THR A 284 -17.53 8.85 -8.58
N LEU A 285 -16.86 8.08 -7.74
CA LEU A 285 -16.95 8.18 -6.28
C LEU A 285 -16.47 9.56 -5.81
N LEU A 286 -15.27 9.96 -6.23
CA LEU A 286 -14.62 11.18 -5.77
C LEU A 286 -15.33 12.44 -6.25
N GLU A 287 -15.81 12.45 -7.49
CA GLU A 287 -16.67 13.54 -7.99
C GLU A 287 -17.97 13.65 -7.20
N SER A 288 -18.63 12.51 -6.94
CA SER A 288 -19.92 12.49 -6.22
C SER A 288 -19.80 13.03 -4.79
N PHE A 289 -18.68 12.73 -4.11
CA PHE A 289 -18.40 13.19 -2.76
C PHE A 289 -17.72 14.56 -2.70
N GLY A 290 -17.35 15.16 -3.83
CA GLY A 290 -16.64 16.45 -3.87
C GLY A 290 -15.20 16.36 -3.34
N LEU A 291 -14.59 15.18 -3.46
CA LEU A 291 -13.21 14.87 -3.05
C LEU A 291 -12.22 14.89 -4.21
N ASP A 292 -12.72 15.15 -5.42
CA ASP A 292 -11.90 15.40 -6.60
C ASP A 292 -11.41 16.86 -6.59
N PHE A 293 -10.25 17.09 -5.99
CA PHE A 293 -9.62 18.39 -5.84
C PHE A 293 -8.66 18.72 -6.98
N GLU A 294 -8.45 20.01 -7.23
CA GLU A 294 -7.36 20.52 -8.06
C GLU A 294 -6.34 21.19 -7.16
N PHE A 295 -5.28 20.46 -6.84
CA PHE A 295 -4.22 20.96 -5.99
C PHE A 295 -3.22 21.79 -6.78
N ARG A 296 -2.86 22.94 -6.23
CA ARG A 296 -1.86 23.86 -6.76
C ARG A 296 -0.52 23.67 -6.06
N HIS A 297 -0.53 23.66 -4.73
CA HIS A 297 0.66 23.66 -3.90
C HIS A 297 0.40 22.94 -2.56
N ALA A 298 1.42 22.32 -1.97
CA ALA A 298 1.37 21.76 -0.64
C ALA A 298 2.71 21.90 0.08
N ALA A 299 2.67 22.32 1.35
CA ALA A 299 3.84 22.46 2.21
C ALA A 299 3.44 22.19 3.67
N GLY A 300 4.25 21.40 4.39
CA GLY A 300 3.94 21.00 5.76
C GLY A 300 2.62 20.22 5.83
N MET A 301 1.62 20.76 6.53
CA MET A 301 0.26 20.20 6.53
C MET A 301 -0.77 21.04 5.76
N THR A 302 -0.34 22.05 5.03
CA THR A 302 -1.24 22.92 4.26
C THR A 302 -1.27 22.51 2.80
N MET A 303 -2.48 22.46 2.24
CA MET A 303 -2.72 22.23 0.83
C MET A 303 -3.50 23.40 0.24
N GLU A 304 -2.99 23.98 -0.84
CA GLU A 304 -3.64 25.04 -1.59
C GLU A 304 -4.29 24.47 -2.84
N LEU A 305 -5.55 24.81 -3.05
CA LEU A 305 -6.30 24.45 -4.24
C LEU A 305 -6.21 25.53 -5.30
N SER A 306 -6.41 25.15 -6.56
CA SER A 306 -6.46 26.09 -7.70
C SER A 306 -7.59 27.12 -7.59
N ASP A 307 -8.64 26.83 -6.82
CA ASP A 307 -9.76 27.73 -6.55
C ASP A 307 -9.49 28.73 -5.40
N GLY A 308 -8.27 28.73 -4.85
CA GLY A 308 -7.84 29.64 -3.78
C GLY A 308 -8.16 29.16 -2.37
N ARG A 309 -8.84 28.01 -2.19
CA ARG A 309 -9.04 27.44 -0.85
C ARG A 309 -7.75 26.85 -0.29
N SER A 310 -7.58 26.97 1.02
CA SER A 310 -6.50 26.35 1.79
C SER A 310 -7.09 25.30 2.73
N LEU A 311 -6.60 24.06 2.62
CA LEU A 311 -7.01 22.90 3.41
C LEU A 311 -5.89 22.46 4.37
N CYS A 312 -6.27 21.98 5.55
CA CYS A 312 -5.37 21.30 6.47
C CYS A 312 -5.39 19.78 6.19
N ASP A 313 -4.25 19.21 5.82
CA ASP A 313 -4.10 17.78 5.56
C ASP A 313 -3.81 17.01 6.86
N CYS A 314 -4.86 16.42 7.42
CA CYS A 314 -4.75 15.47 8.53
C CYS A 314 -4.85 14.01 8.04
N THR A 315 -4.68 13.75 6.74
CA THR A 315 -4.55 12.39 6.18
C THR A 315 -3.10 12.00 5.94
N GLY A 316 -2.24 12.96 5.56
CA GLY A 316 -0.80 12.81 5.57
C GLY A 316 -0.26 11.72 4.66
N GLY A 317 -0.86 11.53 3.49
CA GLY A 317 -0.57 10.40 2.63
C GLY A 317 -0.78 9.05 3.32
N MET A 318 -1.84 8.96 4.12
CA MET A 318 -2.18 7.83 5.00
C MET A 318 -1.09 7.51 6.03
N GLY A 319 -0.46 8.55 6.58
CA GLY A 319 0.56 8.45 7.63
C GLY A 319 2.00 8.35 7.11
N SER A 320 2.23 8.58 5.81
CA SER A 320 3.56 8.59 5.18
C SER A 320 4.40 9.83 5.54
N ASN A 321 3.84 10.74 6.32
CA ASN A 321 4.37 12.05 6.65
C ASN A 321 5.12 12.09 7.98
N LEU A 322 6.45 12.11 7.92
CA LEU A 322 7.28 12.46 9.07
C LEU A 322 7.25 13.97 9.30
N ARG A 323 7.58 14.76 8.26
CA ARG A 323 7.69 16.23 8.33
C ARG A 323 6.61 16.98 7.53
N GLY A 324 5.82 16.28 6.73
CA GLY A 324 4.76 16.85 5.89
C GLY A 324 5.17 17.02 4.43
N HIS A 325 4.36 17.74 3.66
CA HIS A 325 4.58 17.95 2.23
C HIS A 325 5.81 18.83 1.99
N ASN A 326 6.61 18.43 0.99
CA ASN A 326 7.72 19.21 0.41
C ASN A 326 8.66 19.88 1.42
N PRO A 327 9.41 19.11 2.25
CA PRO A 327 10.43 19.68 3.11
C PRO A 327 11.51 20.37 2.25
N PRO A 328 11.74 21.69 2.42
CA PRO A 328 12.56 22.47 1.49
C PRO A 328 14.04 22.07 1.53
N ASP A 329 14.50 21.55 2.66
CA ASP A 329 15.87 21.08 2.84
C ASP A 329 16.18 19.82 2.02
N ASN A 330 15.18 19.05 1.58
CA ASN A 330 15.41 17.90 0.69
C ASN A 330 16.04 18.33 -0.65
N VAL A 331 15.71 19.52 -1.15
CA VAL A 331 16.24 20.02 -2.44
C VAL A 331 17.76 20.10 -2.40
N ARG A 332 18.30 20.69 -1.33
CA ARG A 332 19.74 20.87 -1.16
C ARG A 332 20.37 19.61 -0.59
N ASP A 333 19.96 19.23 0.62
CA ASP A 333 20.69 18.27 1.44
C ASP A 333 20.49 16.82 0.97
N VAL A 334 19.50 16.54 0.10
CA VAL A 334 19.24 15.21 -0.44
C VAL A 334 19.42 15.16 -1.94
N PHE A 335 18.62 15.90 -2.72
CA PHE A 335 18.61 15.74 -4.18
C PHE A 335 19.83 16.34 -4.86
N THR A 336 20.35 17.46 -4.35
CA THR A 336 21.58 18.07 -4.88
C THR A 336 22.83 17.36 -4.35
N ASP A 337 22.83 17.03 -3.06
CA ASP A 337 24.00 16.45 -2.37
C ASP A 337 24.05 14.91 -2.42
N HIS A 338 23.16 14.24 -3.16
CA HIS A 338 23.20 12.78 -3.28
C HIS A 338 24.50 12.29 -3.92
N ASP A 339 25.21 11.43 -3.21
CA ASP A 339 26.47 10.83 -3.64
C ASP A 339 26.40 9.31 -3.53
N GLU A 340 26.48 8.64 -4.67
CA GLU A 340 26.37 7.17 -4.75
C GLU A 340 27.60 6.41 -4.27
N SER A 341 28.70 7.12 -4.02
CA SER A 341 29.83 6.52 -3.31
C SER A 341 29.54 6.29 -1.83
N VAL A 342 28.51 6.96 -1.28
CA VAL A 342 28.06 6.81 0.10
C VAL A 342 27.02 5.69 0.21
N ASP A 343 27.28 4.73 1.10
CA ASP A 343 26.33 3.65 1.40
C ASP A 343 25.27 4.13 2.41
N TYR A 344 24.29 4.89 1.93
CA TYR A 344 23.18 5.37 2.75
C TYR A 344 22.32 4.23 3.31
N SER A 345 22.30 3.06 2.65
CA SER A 345 21.58 1.89 3.18
C SER A 345 22.19 1.41 4.49
N THR A 346 23.52 1.38 4.59
CA THR A 346 24.20 1.05 5.86
C THR A 346 24.02 2.17 6.90
N GLN A 347 24.09 3.44 6.51
CA GLN A 347 23.80 4.56 7.43
C GLN A 347 22.37 4.50 7.99
N LEU A 348 21.40 4.12 7.17
CA LEU A 348 20.03 3.91 7.62
C LEU A 348 19.94 2.72 8.58
N ALA A 349 20.63 1.61 8.28
CA ALA A 349 20.68 0.46 9.18
C ALA A 349 21.23 0.85 10.57
N ASP A 350 22.33 1.59 10.61
CA ASP A 350 22.94 2.09 11.84
C ASP A 350 22.01 3.05 12.60
N THR A 351 21.35 3.95 11.86
CA THR A 351 20.37 4.90 12.42
C THR A 351 19.18 4.16 13.04
N LEU A 352 18.59 3.23 12.30
CA LEU A 352 17.48 2.43 12.79
C LEU A 352 17.90 1.52 13.94
N HIS A 353 19.12 0.95 13.92
CA HIS A 353 19.66 0.20 15.03
C HIS A 353 19.72 1.04 16.30
N ARG A 354 20.31 2.24 16.21
CA ARG A 354 20.41 3.18 17.34
C ARG A 354 19.04 3.58 17.90
N LEU A 355 18.07 3.80 17.03
CA LEU A 355 16.73 4.27 17.42
C LEU A 355 15.83 3.15 17.95
N SER A 356 15.97 1.93 17.43
CA SER A 356 15.05 0.82 17.69
C SER A 356 15.60 -0.26 18.60
N GLY A 357 16.93 -0.37 18.73
CA GLY A 357 17.61 -1.47 19.41
C GLY A 357 17.73 -2.75 18.58
N PHE A 358 17.11 -2.84 17.39
CA PHE A 358 17.22 -4.03 16.53
C PHE A 358 18.55 -4.04 15.77
N PRO A 359 19.34 -5.12 15.83
CA PRO A 359 20.66 -5.17 15.19
C PRO A 359 20.62 -5.42 13.68
N GLU A 360 19.49 -5.88 13.14
CA GLU A 360 19.39 -6.32 11.74
C GLU A 360 18.25 -5.60 11.02
N MET A 361 18.54 -5.16 9.80
CA MET A 361 17.60 -4.51 8.89
C MET A 361 17.50 -5.28 7.58
N PHE A 362 16.28 -5.55 7.16
CA PHE A 362 15.92 -6.10 5.85
C PHE A 362 15.18 -5.02 5.08
N THR A 363 15.81 -4.50 4.03
CA THR A 363 15.22 -3.42 3.22
C THR A 363 13.93 -3.86 2.55
N ALA A 364 12.98 -2.94 2.43
CA ALA A 364 11.73 -3.10 1.72
C ALA A 364 11.34 -1.78 1.06
N VAL A 365 10.32 -1.79 0.20
CA VAL A 365 9.86 -0.59 -0.52
C VAL A 365 8.47 -0.14 -0.10
N SER A 366 7.80 -0.93 0.73
CA SER A 366 6.45 -0.64 1.19
C SER A 366 6.16 -1.37 2.49
N GLY A 367 5.09 -0.95 3.17
CA GLY A 367 4.61 -1.67 4.34
C GLY A 367 4.33 -3.16 4.05
N THR A 368 3.70 -3.45 2.90
CA THR A 368 3.37 -4.84 2.53
C THR A 368 4.64 -5.68 2.31
N THR A 369 5.68 -5.13 1.68
CA THR A 369 6.96 -5.84 1.45
C THR A 369 7.80 -5.97 2.73
N ALA A 370 7.69 -5.03 3.66
CA ALA A 370 8.29 -5.18 5.00
C ALA A 370 7.63 -6.34 5.78
N VAL A 371 6.31 -6.47 5.70
CA VAL A 371 5.59 -7.60 6.31
C VAL A 371 5.96 -8.91 5.62
N GLU A 372 6.09 -8.94 4.29
CA GLU A 372 6.54 -10.13 3.55
C GLU A 372 7.91 -10.61 4.03
N ASN A 373 8.88 -9.70 4.15
CA ASN A 373 10.18 -10.01 4.72
C ASN A 373 10.06 -10.57 6.15
N ALA A 374 9.24 -9.95 7.00
CA ALA A 374 9.06 -10.41 8.38
C ALA A 374 8.41 -11.80 8.45
N LEU A 375 7.39 -12.08 7.64
CA LEU A 375 6.71 -13.38 7.57
C LEU A 375 7.63 -14.47 7.01
N ALA A 376 8.41 -14.16 5.96
CA ALA A 376 9.38 -15.07 5.38
C ALA A 376 10.49 -15.40 6.37
N LEU A 377 11.05 -14.40 7.07
CA LEU A 377 12.05 -14.59 8.12
C LEU A 377 11.50 -15.42 9.29
N ALA A 378 10.28 -15.16 9.73
CA ALA A 378 9.66 -15.95 10.79
C ALA A 378 9.49 -17.41 10.38
N ARG A 379 9.05 -17.65 9.13
CA ARG A 379 8.88 -18.99 8.56
C ARG A 379 10.22 -19.73 8.45
N LEU A 380 11.28 -19.07 7.97
CA LEU A 380 12.64 -19.60 7.93
C LEU A 380 13.22 -19.86 9.31
N ALA A 381 12.97 -18.99 10.29
CA ALA A 381 13.48 -19.14 11.66
C ALA A 381 12.73 -20.20 12.49
N ARG A 382 11.51 -20.58 12.07
CA ARG A 382 10.64 -21.57 12.73
C ARG A 382 10.00 -22.52 11.71
N PRO A 383 10.80 -23.26 10.91
CA PRO A 383 10.29 -24.04 9.78
C PRO A 383 9.35 -25.18 10.16
N LEU A 384 9.44 -25.67 11.41
CA LEU A 384 8.59 -26.74 11.94
C LEU A 384 7.32 -26.23 12.66
N ARG A 385 7.08 -24.91 12.68
CA ARG A 385 6.00 -24.27 13.43
C ARG A 385 5.20 -23.33 12.51
N PRO A 386 4.36 -23.88 11.62
CA PRO A 386 3.78 -23.12 10.50
C PRO A 386 2.62 -22.20 10.93
N LYS A 387 2.06 -22.35 12.13
CA LYS A 387 0.87 -21.57 12.54
C LYS A 387 1.25 -20.15 12.95
N ILE A 388 0.35 -19.22 12.61
CA ILE A 388 0.45 -17.81 12.94
C ILE A 388 -0.76 -17.42 13.78
N VAL A 389 -0.57 -16.72 14.88
CA VAL A 389 -1.66 -16.10 15.65
C VAL A 389 -1.69 -14.60 15.34
N SER A 390 -2.86 -14.06 15.00
CA SER A 390 -3.07 -12.63 14.73
C SER A 390 -4.39 -12.15 15.36
N PHE A 391 -4.55 -10.83 15.49
CA PHE A 391 -5.80 -10.24 15.95
C PHE A 391 -6.72 -9.89 14.78
N THR A 392 -8.03 -10.09 14.94
CA THR A 392 -9.00 -9.55 13.96
C THR A 392 -8.94 -8.03 13.96
N GLY A 393 -8.99 -7.40 12.78
CA GLY A 393 -8.83 -5.94 12.64
C GLY A 393 -7.42 -5.50 12.28
N ASN A 394 -6.44 -6.40 12.37
CA ASN A 394 -5.08 -6.19 11.90
C ASN A 394 -5.04 -5.92 10.38
N PHE A 395 -4.18 -5.00 9.93
CA PHE A 395 -3.97 -4.68 8.52
C PHE A 395 -2.47 -4.61 8.20
N SER A 396 -1.94 -5.68 7.60
CA SER A 396 -0.53 -5.78 7.22
C SER A 396 -0.25 -5.51 5.74
N GLY A 397 -1.27 -5.07 4.98
CA GLY A 397 -1.16 -4.86 3.53
C GLY A 397 -2.03 -5.80 2.71
N ARG A 398 -1.82 -5.79 1.39
CA ARG A 398 -2.74 -6.39 0.41
C ARG A 398 -2.08 -7.35 -0.59
N SER A 399 -0.78 -7.59 -0.44
CA SER A 399 -0.13 -8.68 -1.15
C SER A 399 -0.48 -10.03 -0.48
N LEU A 400 -0.15 -11.14 -1.13
CA LEU A 400 -0.73 -12.47 -0.83
C LEU A 400 -0.34 -13.05 0.53
N ALA A 401 0.91 -12.86 0.98
CA ALA A 401 1.29 -13.28 2.32
C ALA A 401 0.68 -12.35 3.41
N PRO A 402 0.84 -11.01 3.34
CA PRO A 402 0.27 -10.10 4.34
C PRO A 402 -1.26 -10.12 4.45
N ILE A 403 -1.98 -10.30 3.34
CA ILE A 403 -3.45 -10.38 3.39
C ILE A 403 -3.92 -11.58 4.21
N SER A 404 -3.14 -12.65 4.28
CA SER A 404 -3.46 -13.86 5.05
C SER A 404 -3.44 -13.64 6.57
N VAL A 405 -2.77 -12.58 7.06
CA VAL A 405 -2.72 -12.20 8.48
C VAL A 405 -3.54 -10.95 8.81
N SER A 406 -4.39 -10.49 7.89
CA SER A 406 -5.09 -9.17 7.95
C SER A 406 -6.62 -9.26 8.03
N ARG A 407 -7.18 -10.34 8.60
CA ARG A 407 -8.64 -10.55 8.57
C ARG A 407 -9.37 -9.48 9.42
N TYR A 408 -10.14 -8.61 8.76
CA TYR A 408 -11.09 -7.61 9.30
C TYR A 408 -10.63 -6.15 9.56
N GLY A 409 -9.63 -5.60 8.87
CA GLY A 409 -9.39 -4.13 8.75
C GLY A 409 -9.58 -3.61 7.31
N PRO A 410 -10.02 -2.35 7.09
CA PRO A 410 -11.24 -2.12 6.31
C PRO A 410 -11.15 -2.76 4.92
N PRO A 411 -11.80 -3.92 4.71
CA PRO A 411 -12.14 -4.31 3.36
C PRO A 411 -13.33 -3.41 2.98
N LEU A 412 -13.31 -2.78 1.81
CA LEU A 412 -14.52 -2.99 1.03
C LEU A 412 -14.50 -4.49 0.80
N PRO A 413 -15.44 -5.26 1.40
CA PRO A 413 -15.48 -6.68 1.15
C PRO A 413 -15.45 -6.79 -0.37
N SER A 414 -14.54 -7.62 -0.87
CA SER A 414 -14.74 -8.09 -2.23
C SER A 414 -16.18 -8.58 -2.30
N SER A 415 -16.84 -8.40 -3.44
CA SER A 415 -18.25 -8.78 -3.57
C SER A 415 -18.51 -10.24 -3.17
N ILE A 416 -17.44 -11.03 -3.09
CA ILE A 416 -17.42 -12.44 -2.73
C ILE A 416 -16.49 -12.65 -1.52
N PRO A 417 -16.95 -13.34 -0.46
CA PRO A 417 -16.10 -13.81 0.63
C PRO A 417 -14.95 -14.67 0.11
N ASP A 418 -13.76 -14.52 0.68
CA ASP A 418 -12.58 -15.32 0.34
C ASP A 418 -12.18 -15.28 -1.15
N ALA A 419 -12.49 -14.16 -1.84
CA ALA A 419 -12.19 -13.96 -3.25
C ALA A 419 -10.72 -14.22 -3.64
N PHE A 420 -9.78 -14.08 -2.69
CA PHE A 420 -8.34 -14.25 -2.94
C PHE A 420 -7.78 -15.55 -2.37
N ALA A 421 -8.64 -16.46 -1.88
CA ALA A 421 -8.25 -17.78 -1.40
C ALA A 421 -7.60 -18.61 -2.53
N PRO A 422 -6.66 -19.52 -2.20
CA PRO A 422 -6.31 -19.97 -0.83
C PRO A 422 -5.39 -18.97 -0.08
N TYR A 423 -5.64 -18.79 1.22
CA TYR A 423 -4.79 -18.00 2.12
C TYR A 423 -3.80 -18.90 2.86
N CYS A 424 -2.75 -18.32 3.46
CA CYS A 424 -1.78 -19.06 4.28
C CYS A 424 -2.52 -20.00 5.26
N PRO A 425 -2.22 -21.31 5.25
CA PRO A 425 -2.87 -22.24 6.16
C PRO A 425 -2.41 -22.01 7.60
N GLY A 426 -3.26 -22.36 8.57
CA GLY A 426 -2.90 -22.35 9.98
C GLY A 426 -2.85 -20.97 10.64
N VAL A 427 -3.41 -19.92 10.01
CA VAL A 427 -3.58 -18.62 10.66
C VAL A 427 -4.79 -18.65 11.61
N VAL A 428 -4.55 -18.40 12.88
CA VAL A 428 -5.56 -18.32 13.94
C VAL A 428 -5.81 -16.85 14.27
N PHE A 429 -7.08 -16.43 14.17
CA PHE A 429 -7.49 -15.07 14.51
C PHE A 429 -8.19 -15.03 15.86
N VAL A 430 -7.78 -14.11 16.73
CA VAL A 430 -8.45 -13.79 18.00
C VAL A 430 -9.06 -12.40 17.90
N ASP A 431 -10.31 -12.22 18.33
CA ASP A 431 -10.89 -10.86 18.46
C ASP A 431 -10.40 -10.23 19.77
N PRO A 432 -9.52 -9.20 19.71
CA PRO A 432 -8.94 -8.61 20.92
C PRO A 432 -9.95 -7.85 21.77
N PHE A 433 -11.14 -7.57 21.24
CA PHE A 433 -12.20 -6.82 21.95
C PHE A 433 -13.37 -7.71 22.37
N SER A 434 -13.28 -9.03 22.15
CA SER A 434 -14.24 -9.99 22.66
C SER A 434 -14.10 -10.20 24.16
N THR A 435 -15.20 -10.59 24.82
CA THR A 435 -15.21 -10.82 26.28
C THR A 435 -14.39 -12.04 26.70
N ASP A 436 -14.14 -12.98 25.78
CA ASP A 436 -13.36 -14.19 25.98
C ASP A 436 -11.99 -14.17 25.28
N ALA A 437 -11.53 -13.00 24.81
CA ALA A 437 -10.27 -12.81 24.09
C ALA A 437 -9.07 -13.45 24.80
N ALA A 438 -8.95 -13.25 26.12
CA ALA A 438 -7.86 -13.80 26.92
C ALA A 438 -7.83 -15.33 26.90
N LYS A 439 -9.01 -15.97 26.97
CA LYS A 439 -9.14 -17.43 26.93
C LYS A 439 -8.81 -17.96 25.53
N GLN A 440 -9.34 -17.32 24.48
CA GLN A 440 -9.06 -17.70 23.10
C GLN A 440 -7.55 -17.58 22.78
N LEU A 441 -6.93 -16.47 23.19
CA LEU A 441 -5.51 -16.23 22.99
C LEU A 441 -4.64 -17.24 23.73
N THR A 442 -4.92 -17.48 25.02
CA THR A 442 -4.20 -18.50 25.81
C THR A 442 -4.31 -19.88 25.18
N HIS A 443 -5.51 -20.25 24.71
CA HIS A 443 -5.71 -21.52 24.02
C HIS A 443 -4.92 -21.61 22.71
N ALA A 444 -4.98 -20.57 21.87
CA ALA A 444 -4.22 -20.54 20.62
C ALA A 444 -2.70 -20.64 20.86
N LEU A 445 -2.17 -19.93 21.85
CA LEU A 445 -0.74 -19.92 22.17
C LEU A 445 -0.25 -21.19 22.89
N SER A 446 -1.16 -22.03 23.39
CA SER A 446 -0.80 -23.34 23.95
C SER A 446 -0.40 -24.38 22.88
N ASP A 447 -0.68 -24.09 21.61
CA ASP A 447 -0.34 -24.98 20.50
C ASP A 447 1.15 -24.89 20.14
N PRO A 448 1.93 -25.99 20.25
CA PRO A 448 3.36 -26.00 19.96
C PRO A 448 3.70 -25.82 18.47
N SER A 449 2.71 -25.77 17.57
CA SER A 449 2.92 -25.48 16.14
C SER A 449 2.85 -23.98 15.82
N VAL A 450 2.54 -23.10 16.79
CA VAL A 450 2.60 -21.64 16.60
C VAL A 450 4.05 -21.21 16.48
N GLY A 451 4.42 -20.66 15.33
CA GLY A 451 5.75 -20.10 15.07
C GLY A 451 5.82 -18.59 15.22
N LEU A 452 4.70 -17.89 15.04
CA LEU A 452 4.64 -16.43 15.05
C LEU A 452 3.33 -15.92 15.67
N VAL A 453 3.43 -14.88 16.50
CA VAL A 453 2.33 -13.96 16.82
C VAL A 453 2.58 -12.67 16.03
N TRP A 454 1.61 -12.21 15.24
CA TRP A 454 1.75 -10.99 14.42
C TRP A 454 0.59 -10.02 14.68
N CYS A 455 0.88 -8.78 15.11
CA CYS A 455 -0.17 -7.78 15.32
C CYS A 455 0.31 -6.32 15.24
N GLU A 456 -0.63 -5.43 14.91
CA GLU A 456 -0.59 -4.01 15.30
C GLU A 456 -0.95 -3.85 16.78
N LEU A 457 -0.26 -2.97 17.51
CA LEU A 457 -0.59 -2.66 18.91
C LEU A 457 -1.64 -1.55 19.06
N ILE A 458 -1.78 -0.70 18.04
CA ILE A 458 -2.93 0.17 17.83
C ILE A 458 -3.40 -0.07 16.41
N GLN A 459 -4.60 -0.64 16.26
CA GLN A 459 -5.12 -0.97 14.94
C GLN A 459 -5.27 0.28 14.07
N GLY A 460 -4.63 0.30 12.90
CA GLY A 460 -4.56 1.50 12.06
C GLY A 460 -5.91 1.98 11.54
N SER A 461 -6.87 1.07 11.40
CA SER A 461 -8.20 1.38 10.86
C SER A 461 -9.17 1.93 11.91
N SER A 462 -9.17 1.33 13.10
CA SER A 462 -10.08 1.69 14.19
C SER A 462 -9.48 2.70 15.16
N CYS A 463 -8.14 2.83 15.15
CA CYS A 463 -7.33 3.50 16.17
C CYS A 463 -7.59 2.98 17.59
N LEU A 464 -7.99 1.71 17.74
CA LEU A 464 -8.17 1.07 19.04
C LEU A 464 -6.85 0.39 19.47
N PRO A 465 -6.32 0.71 20.66
CA PRO A 465 -5.20 -0.02 21.24
C PRO A 465 -5.60 -1.46 21.60
N ILE A 466 -4.69 -2.42 21.40
CA ILE A 466 -4.88 -3.78 21.90
C ILE A 466 -4.87 -3.75 23.44
N PRO A 467 -5.83 -4.42 24.13
CA PRO A 467 -5.86 -4.44 25.58
C PRO A 467 -4.56 -4.97 26.20
N GLN A 468 -4.00 -4.24 27.16
CA GLN A 468 -2.69 -4.55 27.76
C GLN A 468 -2.61 -5.96 28.37
N HIS A 469 -3.72 -6.49 28.89
CA HIS A 469 -3.75 -7.84 29.45
C HIS A 469 -3.53 -8.94 28.40
N LEU A 470 -3.91 -8.71 27.13
CA LEU A 470 -3.64 -9.64 26.04
C LEU A 470 -2.17 -9.60 25.62
N LEU A 471 -1.57 -8.41 25.58
CA LEU A 471 -0.13 -8.26 25.33
C LEU A 471 0.69 -8.96 26.42
N LYS A 472 0.27 -8.84 27.68
CA LYS A 472 0.88 -9.56 28.80
C LYS A 472 0.79 -11.08 28.63
N ILE A 473 -0.32 -11.63 28.14
CA ILE A 473 -0.44 -13.07 27.86
C ILE A 473 0.58 -13.50 26.79
N ILE A 474 0.77 -12.70 25.73
CA ILE A 474 1.75 -12.99 24.69
C ILE A 474 3.18 -12.99 25.25
N GLU A 475 3.52 -12.03 26.11
CA GLU A 475 4.82 -11.96 26.79
C GLU A 475 5.05 -13.16 27.73
N ASP A 476 4.09 -13.40 28.64
CA ASP A 476 4.23 -14.41 29.70
C ASP A 476 4.32 -15.84 29.13
N LEU A 477 3.65 -16.11 28.00
CA LEU A 477 3.64 -17.44 27.38
C LEU A 477 4.79 -17.65 26.37
N LYS A 478 5.47 -16.59 25.92
CA LYS A 478 6.55 -16.71 24.91
C LYS A 478 7.64 -17.72 25.31
N PRO A 479 8.17 -17.73 26.56
CA PRO A 479 9.26 -18.64 26.92
C PRO A 479 8.89 -20.12 26.81
N ALA A 480 7.67 -20.49 27.20
CA ALA A 480 7.17 -21.86 27.11
C ALA A 480 6.66 -22.19 25.70
N GLY A 481 6.10 -21.20 25.01
CA GLY A 481 5.55 -21.33 23.67
C GLY A 481 6.64 -21.52 22.62
N GLY A 482 7.73 -20.73 22.65
CA GLY A 482 8.82 -20.79 21.65
C GLY A 482 8.50 -20.12 20.31
N TYR A 483 7.35 -19.45 20.19
CA TYR A 483 6.98 -18.62 19.06
C TYR A 483 7.76 -17.30 19.04
N LEU A 484 7.83 -16.68 17.87
CA LEU A 484 8.32 -15.32 17.69
C LEU A 484 7.19 -14.32 17.90
N ILE A 485 7.52 -13.11 18.34
CA ILE A 485 6.63 -11.95 18.39
C ILE A 485 7.01 -11.01 17.25
N GLY A 486 6.07 -10.76 16.34
CA GLY A 486 6.18 -9.77 15.29
C GLY A 486 5.19 -8.63 15.49
N VAL A 487 5.65 -7.39 15.31
CA VAL A 487 4.81 -6.20 15.46
C VAL A 487 4.76 -5.41 14.17
N ASP A 488 3.55 -5.10 13.71
CA ASP A 488 3.34 -4.17 12.62
C ASP A 488 3.36 -2.73 13.15
N GLU A 489 4.46 -2.02 12.91
CA GLU A 489 4.66 -0.63 13.29
C GLU A 489 4.74 0.29 12.08
N ILE A 490 4.16 -0.14 10.95
CA ILE A 490 4.13 0.65 9.73
C ILE A 490 3.41 1.98 9.97
N LEU A 491 2.37 1.99 10.82
CA LEU A 491 1.66 3.22 11.18
C LEU A 491 2.08 3.77 12.55
N THR A 492 2.27 2.92 13.57
CA THR A 492 2.52 3.36 14.96
C THR A 492 3.98 3.75 15.25
N GLY A 493 4.92 3.28 14.43
CA GLY A 493 6.34 3.52 14.60
C GLY A 493 6.79 4.92 14.21
N ALA A 494 8.11 5.13 14.18
CA ALA A 494 8.76 6.43 13.98
C ALA A 494 8.19 7.53 14.89
N TRP A 495 7.96 7.22 16.16
CA TRP A 495 7.35 8.12 17.14
C TRP A 495 5.90 8.52 16.83
N ARG A 496 5.17 7.84 15.93
CA ARG A 496 3.76 8.20 15.69
C ARG A 496 2.93 8.04 16.95
N ALA A 497 2.95 6.87 17.57
CA ALA A 497 2.01 6.52 18.63
C ALA A 497 2.49 6.85 20.05
N GLY A 498 3.78 7.12 20.26
CA GLY A 498 4.38 7.31 21.59
C GLY A 498 5.63 8.19 21.60
N GLU A 499 6.29 8.32 22.75
CA GLU A 499 7.60 9.02 22.85
C GLU A 499 8.75 8.11 22.38
N GLU A 500 8.53 6.79 22.39
CA GLU A 500 9.43 5.78 21.88
C GLU A 500 9.45 5.80 20.35
N PHE A 501 10.61 5.50 19.74
CA PHE A 501 10.72 5.39 18.28
C PHE A 501 9.79 4.30 17.73
N LEU A 502 9.74 3.14 18.40
CA LEU A 502 8.82 2.05 18.14
C LEU A 502 7.91 1.86 19.35
N TYR A 503 6.59 1.85 19.14
CA TYR A 503 5.58 1.82 20.19
C TYR A 503 5.58 0.52 21.01
N HIS A 504 6.02 -0.60 20.42
CA HIS A 504 6.12 -1.88 21.12
C HIS A 504 7.12 -1.85 22.26
N ALA A 505 8.17 -1.02 22.20
CA ALA A 505 9.26 -1.04 23.20
C ALA A 505 8.74 -0.90 24.64
N ARG A 506 7.63 -0.17 24.82
CA ARG A 506 6.96 0.00 26.11
C ARG A 506 5.88 -1.06 26.42
N ASN A 507 5.24 -1.62 25.40
CA ASN A 507 3.99 -2.39 25.55
C ASN A 507 4.17 -3.90 25.33
N LEU A 508 5.16 -4.29 24.52
CA LEU A 508 5.49 -5.64 24.11
C LEU A 508 7.03 -5.75 23.86
N PRO A 509 7.86 -5.59 24.90
CA PRO A 509 9.32 -5.43 24.77
C PRO A 509 10.04 -6.67 24.21
N SER A 510 9.44 -7.86 24.25
CA SER A 510 10.04 -9.08 23.69
C SER A 510 9.78 -9.25 22.18
N ALA A 511 9.47 -8.18 21.45
CA ALA A 511 9.32 -8.24 19.99
C ALA A 511 10.61 -8.75 19.32
N ASP A 512 10.49 -9.73 18.44
CA ASP A 512 11.60 -10.32 17.69
C ASP A 512 11.73 -9.71 16.28
N LEU A 513 10.61 -9.24 15.72
CA LEU A 513 10.46 -8.71 14.37
C LEU A 513 9.57 -7.47 14.40
N VAL A 514 9.93 -6.43 13.64
CA VAL A 514 9.11 -5.22 13.49
C VAL A 514 9.09 -4.77 12.04
N ALA A 515 7.91 -4.52 11.47
CA ALA A 515 7.79 -3.86 10.16
C ALA A 515 7.61 -2.34 10.32
N ILE A 516 8.35 -1.54 9.54
CA ILE A 516 8.26 -0.08 9.51
C ILE A 516 8.30 0.42 8.05
N SER A 517 7.54 1.46 7.71
CA SER A 517 7.54 2.08 6.36
C SER A 517 7.06 3.52 6.47
N LYS A 518 6.03 3.91 5.70
CA LYS A 518 5.29 5.18 5.76
C LYS A 518 6.19 6.38 6.12
N PRO A 519 6.38 6.82 7.39
CA PRO A 519 7.29 7.94 7.72
C PRO A 519 8.69 7.87 7.08
N LEU A 520 9.24 6.67 6.85
CA LEU A 520 10.55 6.50 6.21
C LEU A 520 10.62 7.03 4.78
N SER A 521 9.48 7.10 4.08
CA SER A 521 9.42 7.72 2.74
C SER A 521 9.53 9.25 2.78
N ASP A 522 9.24 9.86 3.94
CA ASP A 522 9.05 11.30 4.13
C ASP A 522 8.26 11.95 3.00
N MET A 523 7.15 11.30 2.61
CA MET A 523 6.29 11.67 1.48
C MET A 523 7.01 11.88 0.14
N THR A 524 8.13 11.20 -0.11
CA THR A 524 8.96 11.38 -1.31
C THR A 524 8.91 10.14 -2.20
N ILE A 525 9.78 9.16 -1.99
CA ILE A 525 9.77 7.87 -2.71
C ILE A 525 9.58 6.71 -1.74
N PRO A 526 9.10 5.55 -2.20
CA PRO A 526 8.79 4.43 -1.32
C PRO A 526 10.02 3.92 -0.54
N MET A 527 9.88 3.74 0.78
CA MET A 527 10.92 3.16 1.64
C MET A 527 10.29 2.42 2.83
N ALA A 528 10.88 1.28 3.17
CA ALA A 528 10.44 0.42 4.27
C ALA A 528 11.58 -0.47 4.80
N ALA A 529 11.35 -1.09 5.95
CA ALA A 529 12.25 -2.09 6.50
C ALA A 529 11.50 -3.09 7.39
N ALA A 530 12.00 -4.32 7.43
CA ALA A 530 11.78 -5.24 8.53
C ALA A 530 13.01 -5.22 9.43
N LEU A 531 12.81 -4.92 10.72
CA LEU A 531 13.82 -4.93 11.76
C LEU A 531 13.72 -6.22 12.55
N THR A 532 14.85 -6.83 12.91
CA THR A 532 14.83 -8.14 13.56
C THR A 532 16.03 -8.37 14.46
N THR A 533 15.89 -9.32 15.39
CA THR A 533 16.98 -9.73 16.27
C THR A 533 17.99 -10.61 15.53
N ARG A 534 19.24 -10.59 16.00
CA ARG A 534 20.29 -11.50 15.49
C ARG A 534 19.87 -12.96 15.59
N GLN A 535 19.17 -13.34 16.65
CA GLN A 535 18.74 -14.71 16.91
C GLN A 535 17.76 -15.24 15.84
N VAL A 536 16.86 -14.39 15.34
CA VAL A 536 15.96 -14.75 14.24
C VAL A 536 16.75 -14.93 12.95
N VAL A 537 17.68 -14.03 12.63
CA VAL A 537 18.54 -14.13 11.44
C VAL A 537 19.38 -15.40 11.47
N ASP A 538 20.05 -15.68 12.59
CA ASP A 538 20.88 -16.87 12.75
C ASP A 538 20.05 -18.15 12.61
N ALA A 539 18.82 -18.16 13.13
CA ALA A 539 17.90 -19.28 12.96
C ALA A 539 17.46 -19.46 11.50
N ALA A 540 17.10 -18.36 10.82
CA ALA A 540 16.71 -18.40 9.41
C ALA A 540 17.87 -18.85 8.52
N ARG A 541 19.11 -18.39 8.78
CA ARG A 541 20.31 -18.77 8.02
C ARG A 541 20.68 -20.25 8.18
N ARG A 542 20.36 -20.87 9.33
CA ARG A 542 20.50 -22.32 9.50
C ARG A 542 19.55 -23.12 8.61
N THR A 543 18.44 -22.52 8.20
CA THR A 543 17.48 -23.13 7.30
C THR A 543 17.83 -22.85 5.84
N ASP A 544 18.01 -21.58 5.48
CA ASP A 544 18.44 -21.17 4.14
C ASP A 544 19.16 -19.82 4.19
N SER A 545 20.49 -19.83 4.06
CA SER A 545 21.27 -18.59 4.04
C SER A 545 21.06 -17.78 2.76
N ALA A 546 20.83 -18.43 1.61
CA ALA A 546 20.67 -17.74 0.34
C ALA A 546 19.35 -16.97 0.30
N ALA A 547 18.27 -17.56 0.82
CA ALA A 547 17.00 -16.87 1.00
C ALA A 547 17.13 -15.64 1.91
N VAL A 548 17.87 -15.77 3.03
CA VAL A 548 18.13 -14.62 3.92
C VAL A 548 18.93 -13.52 3.23
N ASP A 549 19.99 -13.87 2.50
CA ASP A 549 20.81 -12.88 1.75
C ASP A 549 19.98 -12.15 0.69
N GLN A 550 19.10 -12.88 -0.01
CA GLN A 550 18.15 -12.28 -0.94
C GLN A 550 17.22 -11.30 -0.24
N LEU A 551 16.52 -11.70 0.83
CA LEU A 551 15.59 -10.84 1.56
C LEU A 551 16.28 -9.57 2.08
N GLN A 552 17.55 -9.68 2.49
CA GLN A 552 18.31 -8.55 3.04
C GLN A 552 18.76 -7.55 1.96
N THR A 553 18.89 -7.97 0.71
CA THR A 553 19.50 -7.16 -0.37
C THR A 553 18.53 -6.76 -1.50
N GLN A 554 17.44 -7.51 -1.71
CA GLN A 554 16.51 -7.37 -2.84
C GLN A 554 15.96 -5.96 -3.05
N TYR A 555 15.76 -5.20 -1.97
CA TYR A 555 15.15 -3.87 -2.00
C TYR A 555 16.10 -2.74 -1.57
N ARG A 556 17.43 -2.98 -1.56
CA ARG A 556 18.41 -1.95 -1.22
C ARG A 556 18.37 -0.80 -2.22
N ASN A 557 17.74 0.31 -1.83
CA ASN A 557 17.62 1.53 -2.60
C ASN A 557 18.41 2.66 -1.92
N ASN A 558 19.46 3.17 -2.56
CA ASN A 558 20.36 4.13 -1.90
C ASN A 558 19.71 5.51 -1.74
N LEU A 559 18.96 5.98 -2.74
CA LEU A 559 18.24 7.26 -2.68
C LEU A 559 17.17 7.30 -1.59
N GLY A 560 16.36 6.24 -1.45
CA GLY A 560 15.33 6.20 -0.41
C GLY A 560 15.93 6.07 0.99
N ALA A 561 17.08 5.37 1.10
CA ALA A 561 17.85 5.36 2.34
C ALA A 561 18.45 6.74 2.68
N HIS A 562 18.91 7.51 1.69
CA HIS A 562 19.38 8.89 1.90
C HIS A 562 18.24 9.78 2.44
N ILE A 563 17.07 9.73 1.77
CA ILE A 563 15.86 10.47 2.20
C ILE A 563 15.47 10.10 3.64
N ALA A 564 15.38 8.80 3.94
CA ALA A 564 14.97 8.33 5.26
C ALA A 564 15.96 8.77 6.36
N THR A 565 17.26 8.57 6.12
CA THR A 565 18.33 8.93 7.08
C THR A 565 18.33 10.42 7.35
N HIS A 566 18.24 11.23 6.30
CA HIS A 566 18.17 12.69 6.40
C HIS A 566 16.94 13.15 7.18
N ALA A 567 15.76 12.64 6.83
CA ALA A 567 14.51 13.02 7.47
C ALA A 567 14.49 12.66 8.97
N LEU A 568 14.97 11.47 9.32
CA LEU A 568 15.13 11.04 10.72
C LEU A 568 16.12 11.94 11.47
N ALA A 569 17.26 12.27 10.88
CA ALA A 569 18.27 13.12 11.50
C ALA A 569 17.74 14.55 11.78
N LYS A 570 16.90 15.11 10.91
CA LYS A 570 16.31 16.45 11.11
C LYS A 570 15.33 16.51 12.28
N VAL A 571 14.63 15.41 12.57
CA VAL A 571 13.59 15.38 13.61
C VAL A 571 14.05 14.77 14.92
N ASP A 572 15.12 13.97 14.92
CA ASP A 572 15.69 13.34 16.11
C ASP A 572 16.58 14.33 16.90
N THR A 573 15.97 15.45 17.32
CA THR A 573 16.62 16.48 18.13
C THR A 573 15.78 16.84 19.35
N PRO A 574 16.38 17.25 20.48
CA PRO A 574 15.62 17.64 21.66
C PRO A 574 14.59 18.74 21.39
N GLY A 575 14.93 19.71 20.54
CA GLY A 575 14.03 20.80 20.15
C GLY A 575 12.82 20.32 19.34
N ALA A 576 13.04 19.48 18.32
CA ALA A 576 11.95 18.93 17.52
C ALA A 576 10.99 18.06 18.35
N HIS A 577 11.53 17.25 19.28
CA HIS A 577 10.69 16.47 20.20
C HIS A 577 9.91 17.34 21.20
N ALA A 578 10.48 18.47 21.65
CA ALA A 578 9.78 19.42 22.51
C ALA A 578 8.61 20.09 21.77
N GLU A 579 8.83 20.58 20.55
CA GLU A 579 7.77 21.16 19.71
C GLU A 579 6.69 20.12 19.39
N ARG A 580 7.07 18.88 19.08
CA ARG A 580 6.13 17.78 18.86
C ARG A 580 5.24 17.51 20.09
N ARG A 581 5.79 17.54 21.32
CA ARG A 581 4.99 17.38 22.55
C ARG A 581 3.99 18.51 22.71
N LYS A 582 4.43 19.77 22.53
CA LYS A 582 3.55 20.94 22.56
C LYS A 582 2.43 20.84 21.53
N ALA A 583 2.76 20.45 20.30
CA ALA A 583 1.79 20.27 19.23
C ALA A 583 0.75 19.20 19.58
N ARG A 584 1.18 18.08 20.19
CA ARG A 584 0.28 17.03 20.66
C ARG A 584 -0.64 17.49 21.79
N GLU A 585 -0.14 18.31 22.72
CA GLU A 585 -0.95 18.91 23.79
C GLU A 585 -2.06 19.80 23.19
N ILE A 586 -1.72 20.69 22.25
CA ILE A 586 -2.68 21.55 21.53
C ILE A 586 -3.78 20.71 20.87
N LEU A 587 -3.40 19.62 20.19
CA LEU A 587 -4.36 18.73 19.55
C LEU A 587 -5.25 18.03 20.57
N ALA A 588 -4.68 17.46 21.62
CA ALA A 588 -5.43 16.74 22.65
C ALA A 588 -6.45 17.67 23.32
N GLU A 589 -6.02 18.85 23.76
CA GLU A 589 -6.90 19.85 24.36
C GLU A 589 -7.98 20.32 23.40
N GLY A 590 -7.64 20.59 22.14
CA GLY A 590 -8.58 21.01 21.11
C GLY A 590 -9.65 19.96 20.82
N LEU A 591 -9.26 18.69 20.72
CA LEU A 591 -10.19 17.58 20.53
C LEU A 591 -11.07 17.35 21.76
N GLU A 592 -10.51 17.42 22.98
CA GLU A 592 -11.29 17.35 24.21
C GLU A 592 -12.35 18.45 24.31
N GLN A 593 -11.98 19.69 23.97
CA GLN A 593 -12.92 20.81 23.91
C GLN A 593 -14.00 20.59 22.87
N LEU A 594 -13.65 20.06 21.70
CA LEU A 594 -14.61 19.73 20.66
C LEU A 594 -15.60 18.66 21.14
N VAL A 595 -15.12 17.57 21.75
CA VAL A 595 -15.97 16.50 22.28
C VAL A 595 -16.91 17.01 23.38
N LYS A 596 -16.44 17.91 24.27
CA LYS A 596 -17.27 18.49 25.33
C LYS A 596 -18.42 19.35 24.78
N LYS A 597 -18.20 20.05 23.67
CA LYS A 597 -19.17 20.99 23.09
C LYS A 597 -20.07 20.35 22.03
N SER A 598 -19.53 19.42 21.25
CA SER A 598 -20.22 18.84 20.11
C SER A 598 -21.05 17.62 20.50
N SER A 599 -22.32 17.62 20.14
CA SER A 599 -23.18 16.44 20.27
C SER A 599 -22.84 15.29 19.30
N LEU A 600 -21.94 15.55 18.35
CA LEU A 600 -21.58 14.61 17.28
C LEU A 600 -20.62 13.51 17.74
N TYR A 601 -19.79 13.79 18.74
CA TYR A 601 -18.69 12.91 19.15
C TYR A 601 -18.81 12.57 20.64
N GLU A 602 -18.43 11.35 21.01
CA GLU A 602 -18.43 10.88 22.41
C GLU A 602 -17.03 10.75 23.00
N GLY A 603 -15.99 10.80 22.18
CA GLY A 603 -14.62 10.64 22.64
C GLY A 603 -13.58 10.64 21.53
N VAL A 604 -12.35 10.33 21.93
CA VAL A 604 -11.18 10.15 21.06
C VAL A 604 -10.52 8.82 21.44
N THR A 605 -10.01 8.09 20.46
CA THR A 605 -9.18 6.89 20.65
C THR A 605 -7.87 7.01 19.90
N GLY A 606 -6.88 6.19 20.25
CA GLY A 606 -5.58 6.10 19.59
C GLY A 606 -4.43 6.43 20.53
N GLY A 607 -3.29 6.81 19.96
CA GLY A 607 -2.09 7.14 20.70
C GLY A 607 -1.22 8.13 19.93
N GLY A 608 -0.55 9.02 20.65
CA GLY A 608 0.36 10.00 20.07
C GLY A 608 -0.30 10.88 19.01
N ALA A 609 0.21 10.81 17.78
CA ALA A 609 -0.29 11.48 16.59
C ALA A 609 -1.13 10.57 15.67
N GLN A 610 -1.53 9.38 16.13
CA GLN A 610 -2.51 8.50 15.49
C GLN A 610 -3.79 8.50 16.35
N LEU A 611 -4.67 9.46 16.09
CA LEU A 611 -5.90 9.66 16.85
C LEU A 611 -7.13 9.49 15.96
N ARG A 612 -8.27 9.19 16.56
CA ARG A 612 -9.56 9.13 15.87
C ARG A 612 -10.68 9.68 16.74
N LEU A 613 -11.50 10.56 16.17
CA LEU A 613 -12.77 10.99 16.78
C LEU A 613 -13.79 9.85 16.74
N ILE A 614 -14.47 9.61 17.86
CA ILE A 614 -15.50 8.58 17.99
C ILE A 614 -16.87 9.24 17.84
N PRO A 615 -17.64 8.93 16.78
CA PRO A 615 -19.00 9.41 16.64
C PRO A 615 -19.88 8.96 17.81
N SER A 616 -20.80 9.82 18.25
CA SER A 616 -21.68 9.53 19.38
C SER A 616 -22.62 8.35 19.09
N ARG A 617 -22.50 7.26 19.83
CA ARG A 617 -23.36 6.07 19.70
C ARG A 617 -24.81 6.35 20.06
N LYS A 618 -25.06 7.40 20.86
CA LYS A 618 -26.42 7.88 21.16
C LYS A 618 -27.17 8.27 19.89
N TYR A 619 -26.48 8.91 18.95
CA TYR A 619 -27.09 9.42 17.72
C TYR A 619 -26.77 8.56 16.50
N PHE A 620 -25.65 7.85 16.49
CA PHE A 620 -25.16 7.05 15.36
C PHE A 620 -24.83 5.59 15.80
N PRO A 621 -25.82 4.79 16.22
CA PRO A 621 -25.61 3.44 16.76
C PRO A 621 -25.36 2.38 15.68
N PHE A 622 -24.57 2.70 14.65
CA PHE A 622 -24.32 1.79 13.53
C PHE A 622 -23.15 0.86 13.80
N LYS A 623 -23.32 -0.42 13.49
CA LYS A 623 -22.23 -1.40 13.54
C LYS A 623 -21.14 -1.01 12.55
N SER A 624 -19.88 -1.00 12.99
CA SER A 624 -18.72 -0.73 12.12
C SER A 624 -18.72 -1.66 10.91
N GLY A 625 -18.36 -1.14 9.74
CA GLY A 625 -18.37 -1.86 8.47
C GLY A 625 -19.77 -2.11 7.87
N SER A 626 -20.86 -1.70 8.53
CA SER A 626 -22.18 -1.69 7.90
C SER A 626 -22.30 -0.57 6.87
N PHE A 627 -23.16 -0.75 5.87
CA PHE A 627 -23.43 0.29 4.86
C PHE A 627 -23.85 1.63 5.49
N ALA A 628 -24.69 1.59 6.53
CA ALA A 628 -25.11 2.79 7.25
C ALA A 628 -23.94 3.49 7.97
N ALA A 629 -23.03 2.72 8.59
CA ALA A 629 -21.83 3.29 9.20
C ALA A 629 -20.92 3.95 8.15
N GLU A 630 -20.67 3.28 7.02
CA GLU A 630 -19.82 3.82 5.95
C GLU A 630 -20.39 5.11 5.35
N MET A 631 -21.70 5.17 5.07
CA MET A 631 -22.35 6.40 4.57
C MET A 631 -22.34 7.54 5.60
N THR A 632 -22.46 7.19 6.89
CA THR A 632 -22.39 8.18 7.98
C THR A 632 -20.97 8.72 8.12
N GLU A 633 -19.95 7.87 8.08
CA GLU A 633 -18.52 8.27 8.12
C GLU A 633 -18.17 9.19 6.94
N SER A 634 -18.56 8.85 5.71
CA SER A 634 -18.35 9.75 4.56
C SER A 634 -19.07 11.10 4.71
N SER A 635 -20.20 11.12 5.43
CA SER A 635 -20.93 12.37 5.71
C SER A 635 -20.22 13.22 6.76
N PHE A 636 -19.58 12.60 7.75
CA PHE A 636 -18.69 13.29 8.69
C PHE A 636 -17.48 13.90 7.97
N GLU A 637 -16.80 13.13 7.13
CA GLU A 637 -15.65 13.60 6.36
C GLU A 637 -16.01 14.83 5.50
N ASN A 638 -17.14 14.75 4.77
CA ASN A 638 -17.61 15.86 3.95
C ASN A 638 -17.97 17.08 4.81
N LEU A 639 -18.66 16.88 5.94
CA LEU A 639 -19.00 17.97 6.86
C LEU A 639 -17.73 18.67 7.39
N VAL A 640 -16.74 17.90 7.83
CA VAL A 640 -15.46 18.41 8.32
C VAL A 640 -14.75 19.20 7.21
N LEU A 641 -14.66 18.65 6.00
CA LEU A 641 -14.06 19.30 4.85
C LEU A 641 -14.75 20.65 4.54
N GLN A 642 -16.08 20.67 4.42
CA GLN A 642 -16.81 21.87 4.00
C GLN A 642 -16.86 22.97 5.07
N ARG A 643 -16.99 22.59 6.35
CA ARG A 643 -17.10 23.58 7.45
C ARG A 643 -15.74 24.01 7.97
N CYS A 644 -14.79 23.08 8.04
CA CYS A 644 -13.51 23.31 8.70
C CYS A 644 -12.40 23.55 7.68
N GLY A 645 -12.52 23.08 6.44
CA GLY A 645 -11.37 23.05 5.53
C GLY A 645 -10.26 22.14 6.06
N VAL A 646 -10.65 21.04 6.71
CA VAL A 646 -9.75 20.02 7.26
C VAL A 646 -10.07 18.71 6.57
N ILE A 647 -9.03 18.00 6.19
CA ILE A 647 -9.14 16.72 5.52
C ILE A 647 -8.86 15.61 6.53
N LEU A 648 -9.82 14.70 6.70
CA LEU A 648 -9.69 13.50 7.53
C LEU A 648 -10.07 12.25 6.73
N SER A 649 -9.61 11.10 7.20
CA SER A 649 -10.04 9.79 6.71
C SER A 649 -10.64 8.98 7.87
N ARG A 650 -11.96 8.78 7.86
CA ARG A 650 -12.77 8.08 8.86
C ARG A 650 -12.58 8.61 10.28
N GLY A 651 -12.55 9.93 10.38
CA GLY A 651 -12.31 10.66 11.63
C GLY A 651 -10.88 10.52 12.18
N ARG A 652 -9.95 9.93 11.43
CA ARG A 652 -8.54 9.75 11.85
C ARG A 652 -7.70 10.98 11.55
N PHE A 653 -6.83 11.29 12.50
CA PHE A 653 -5.79 12.30 12.42
C PHE A 653 -4.46 11.60 12.17
N LEU A 654 -3.89 11.87 11.00
CA LEU A 654 -2.60 11.40 10.50
C LEU A 654 -1.80 12.60 9.94
N PHE A 655 -1.78 13.70 10.69
CA PHE A 655 -0.96 14.88 10.40
C PHE A 655 0.55 14.53 10.53
N PRO A 656 1.49 15.40 10.12
CA PRO A 656 2.93 15.11 10.23
C PRO A 656 3.32 14.69 11.66
N ILE A 657 4.26 13.76 11.85
CA ILE A 657 4.69 13.35 13.22
C ILE A 657 5.32 14.54 13.96
N PHE A 658 6.05 15.37 13.22
CA PHE A 658 6.68 16.59 13.73
C PHE A 658 6.07 17.82 13.04
N PRO A 659 4.82 18.18 13.39
CA PRO A 659 4.17 19.36 12.83
C PRO A 659 4.67 20.63 13.53
N GLN A 660 4.44 21.79 12.93
CA GLN A 660 4.59 23.05 13.65
C GLN A 660 3.38 23.26 14.57
N ALA A 661 3.59 23.81 15.77
CA ALA A 661 2.51 24.01 16.74
C ALA A 661 1.37 24.88 16.19
N HIS A 662 1.70 25.96 15.47
CA HIS A 662 0.71 26.88 14.90
C HIS A 662 -0.22 26.21 13.87
N ASP A 663 0.26 25.18 13.17
CA ASP A 663 -0.57 24.45 12.21
C ASP A 663 -1.68 23.64 12.91
N LEU A 664 -1.37 23.07 14.08
CA LEU A 664 -2.37 22.35 14.89
C LEU A 664 -3.30 23.31 15.63
N GLU A 665 -2.82 24.49 16.05
CA GLU A 665 -3.68 25.55 16.59
C GLU A 665 -4.73 25.96 15.54
N GLU A 666 -4.30 26.21 14.30
CA GLU A 666 -5.20 26.56 13.19
C GLU A 666 -6.17 25.42 12.85
N THR A 667 -5.68 24.18 12.81
CA THR A 667 -6.51 22.99 12.58
C THR A 667 -7.58 22.85 13.66
N MET A 668 -7.21 23.01 14.94
CA MET A 668 -8.16 22.92 16.05
C MET A 668 -9.15 24.07 16.05
N ARG A 669 -8.71 25.30 15.79
CA ARG A 669 -9.61 26.46 15.62
C ARG A 669 -10.64 26.24 14.52
N ARG A 670 -10.23 25.64 13.39
CA ARG A 670 -11.14 25.26 12.29
C ARG A 670 -12.13 24.17 12.73
N MET A 671 -11.65 23.13 13.41
CA MET A 671 -12.47 22.02 13.89
C MET A 671 -13.52 22.45 14.93
N GLN A 672 -13.27 23.49 15.72
CA GLN A 672 -14.26 24.04 16.66
C GLN A 672 -15.56 24.53 15.97
N ARG A 673 -15.57 24.74 14.64
CA ARG A 673 -16.79 25.07 13.88
C ARG A 673 -17.82 23.94 13.87
N LEU A 674 -17.47 22.75 14.37
CA LEU A 674 -18.38 21.61 14.55
C LEU A 674 -19.08 21.59 15.91
N ALA A 675 -18.72 22.50 16.83
CA ALA A 675 -19.27 22.52 18.19
C ALA A 675 -20.80 22.58 18.20
N ASP A 676 -21.40 23.47 17.42
CA ASP A 676 -22.85 23.71 17.43
C ASP A 676 -23.60 22.90 16.35
N VAL A 677 -22.93 21.93 15.71
CA VAL A 677 -23.56 21.16 14.64
C VAL A 677 -24.45 20.05 15.23
N SER A 678 -25.74 20.09 14.86
CA SER A 678 -26.72 19.07 15.23
C SER A 678 -26.49 17.74 14.47
N PRO A 679 -26.79 16.58 15.07
CA PRO A 679 -26.78 15.28 14.39
C PRO A 679 -27.68 15.24 13.15
N ILE A 680 -28.75 16.05 13.11
CA ILE A 680 -29.65 16.16 11.95
C ILE A 680 -28.89 16.58 10.69
N THR A 681 -27.86 17.43 10.83
CA THR A 681 -27.02 17.87 9.70
C THR A 681 -26.27 16.68 9.08
N VAL A 682 -25.75 15.78 9.90
CA VAL A 682 -25.05 14.56 9.44
C VAL A 682 -26.03 13.63 8.72
N TYR A 683 -27.22 13.44 9.27
CA TYR A 683 -28.27 12.63 8.63
C TYR A 683 -28.73 13.20 7.29
N ARG A 684 -28.88 14.52 7.17
CA ARG A 684 -29.18 15.18 5.88
C ARG A 684 -28.07 14.92 4.86
N GLY A 685 -26.81 15.05 5.25
CA GLY A 685 -25.66 14.71 4.40
C GLY A 685 -25.67 13.23 3.98
N THR A 686 -25.99 12.34 4.92
CA THR A 686 -26.11 10.90 4.68
C THR A 686 -27.20 10.59 3.65
N ALA A 687 -28.37 11.21 3.77
CA ALA A 687 -29.46 11.05 2.79
C ALA A 687 -29.04 11.52 1.38
N VAL A 688 -28.37 12.68 1.28
CA VAL A 688 -27.84 13.18 0.00
C VAL A 688 -26.82 12.20 -0.59
N ASN A 689 -25.89 11.70 0.21
CA ASN A 689 -24.87 10.75 -0.21
C ASN A 689 -25.48 9.43 -0.69
N VAL A 690 -26.48 8.92 0.01
CA VAL A 690 -27.22 7.71 -0.39
C VAL A 690 -27.95 7.94 -1.72
N VAL A 691 -28.64 9.07 -1.90
CA VAL A 691 -29.31 9.41 -3.17
C VAL A 691 -28.30 9.48 -4.31
N LYS A 692 -27.17 10.17 -4.12
CA LYS A 692 -26.08 10.25 -5.11
C LYS A 692 -25.57 8.86 -5.49
N LEU A 693 -25.36 7.98 -4.51
CA LEU A 693 -24.90 6.61 -4.74
C LEU A 693 -25.93 5.78 -5.52
N PHE A 694 -27.22 5.88 -5.21
CA PHE A 694 -28.27 5.16 -5.96
C PHE A 694 -28.44 5.69 -7.38
N VAL A 695 -28.41 7.00 -7.58
CA VAL A 695 -28.40 7.61 -8.91
C VAL A 695 -27.20 7.11 -9.70
N HIS A 696 -26.02 7.04 -9.07
CA HIS A 696 -24.82 6.48 -9.66
C HIS A 696 -25.00 5.02 -10.09
N MET A 697 -25.46 4.14 -9.19
CA MET A 697 -25.72 2.73 -9.51
C MET A 697 -26.73 2.58 -10.65
N GLY A 698 -27.76 3.44 -10.71
CA GLY A 698 -28.75 3.47 -11.78
C GLY A 698 -28.15 3.87 -13.13
N LEU A 699 -27.36 4.94 -13.17
CA LEU A 699 -26.66 5.39 -14.38
C LEU A 699 -25.67 4.34 -14.89
N GLN A 700 -24.98 3.63 -13.99
CA GLN A 700 -24.08 2.53 -14.37
C GLN A 700 -24.83 1.35 -14.98
N ARG A 701 -25.97 0.94 -14.41
CA ARG A 701 -26.82 -0.11 -15.02
C ARG A 701 -27.29 0.27 -16.43
N LEU A 702 -27.67 1.53 -16.64
CA LEU A 702 -28.08 2.04 -17.95
C LEU A 702 -26.94 2.10 -18.98
N ARG A 703 -25.70 2.40 -18.54
CA ARG A 703 -24.52 2.35 -19.40
C ARG A 703 -24.17 0.91 -19.79
N ARG A 704 -24.28 -0.04 -18.86
CA ARG A 704 -24.05 -1.47 -19.11
C ARG A 704 -25.12 -2.15 -19.96
N SER A 705 -26.34 -1.61 -20.02
CA SER A 705 -27.40 -2.14 -20.90
C SER A 705 -27.35 -1.59 -22.33
N ARG A 706 -26.44 -0.64 -22.62
CA ARG A 706 -26.33 0.05 -23.92
C ARG A 706 -25.05 -0.27 -24.70
N GLY A 707 -24.11 -1.00 -24.09
CA GLY A 707 -22.93 -1.58 -24.75
C GLY A 707 -23.00 -3.09 -24.61
#